data_AF-G3I0U7-F1
#
_entry.id   AF-G3I0U7-F1
#
_cell.length_a   1.000
_cell.length_b   1.000
_cell.length_c   1.000
_cell.angle_alpha   90.00
_cell.angle_beta   90.00
_cell.angle_gamma   90.00
#
_symmetry.space_group_name_H-M   'P 1'
#
loop_
_entity.id
_entity.type
_entity.pdbx_description
1 polymer ?
#
loop_
_entity_poly.entity_id
_entity_poly.type
_entity_poly.pdbx_seq_one_letter_code
_entity_poly.pdbx_strand_id
1 'polypeptide(L)'
;MVQLYNLHPFGSQQVVPCQREPEQFCCGGPDALFVASGCKVEAFAVQGTELCQPRCSFSTLGRVLRMAYSEAGDYLVAIEEKSKTTFLRAYMNWRNTRIENSRVCIRMVGHSVEAPFCESFRDQMSIIEMPLSEAPLCISCCPVKGDLLVGCPNKLVLFTLKYCIISEDVSVLDFERSLIIHIDNIIPVEISFCVGYVAVMSDLEVLILKLESEPTNGERVKHHPQKTNNQLKQMEDVSNEASQIESEDFVICLKPMELLGEKCEQSGISVKLESTGLADEKVKYLSVQHLLYRRFAPDISFYVLSDNIKLHSLQLLPIHQTGFPPDGKGLSQEKELLNLFCFFSLPHVGYLYMVVKSVELMSVYWYPEKSQQAVLTPQFLHVITSQSLQCFTVRCSAAVAHDEDLYMDTTFKACPPVSMDVCALRIQLFIGLKAICHFKSHIILLTKADPEAIPERRESPKRLLSRKDASVRSRIPPVPEAGWSLYIVNTIAPVQLYKEMVDYSNTYKTVKTQSCIHLLSEAHLLLRAALLDSSQLEPSEKTELLEAFKESCAHLGDCYSRLDTEQSHLALPYYKMSGLSLAEVLARVAWTGECESQKYERGLIFYINHSLYENLDEELSEELAAKVAQIFHVAEPKQLPHVLCSPSMKNIHPSTALHYLKKLDTCEFSPALVTLTKAAVALKMGDLDMYRNEMKSHSEMKLVYGFILEPRLLIQQWKGQIVPTELAIHLKETQPGLLVASVLGLQKNDKIGIEEADSFFKVLCGKDEDTVPQLLVDFWEAQLVACLPNVVLQELFFKLTSQYIWRLSKRQCPDTIPLRTAEDLINACSHYGLVYPWVHVLISSDSLADKNYTEDLLKLQSLICGPSFDVASIIPFLEPLPEDTVAGLSAHVLCHTRLQEYEQCIDTLLERCPEAVIAYANQELKEEHWILWWKKLLPELCQKVKCGGEKQQLYLSSLKEALSVIAVGLDLKDFLNVLPEDGAAAFFLPYLLFCSRKKPLT
;
A
#
# COMPACT_ATOMS: atom_id res chain seq x y z
N MET A 1 12.37 3.01 29.79
CA MET A 1 13.72 3.18 30.41
C MET A 1 14.61 3.68 29.29
N VAL A 2 15.27 4.84 29.38
CA VAL A 2 15.98 5.41 28.20
C VAL A 2 17.28 4.63 27.94
N GLN A 3 17.44 4.09 26.73
CA GLN A 3 18.70 3.45 26.32
C GLN A 3 19.72 4.51 25.92
N LEU A 4 21.00 4.32 26.29
CA LEU A 4 22.07 5.26 25.99
C LEU A 4 23.04 4.64 24.97
N TYR A 5 23.24 5.32 23.84
CA TYR A 5 24.24 4.95 22.83
C TYR A 5 25.25 6.08 22.64
N ASN A 6 26.54 5.76 22.68
CA ASN A 6 27.60 6.76 22.58
C ASN A 6 27.94 7.08 21.11
N LEU A 7 26.99 7.69 20.40
CA LEU A 7 27.07 8.08 18.99
C LEU A 7 27.24 9.58 18.85
N HIS A 8 27.86 10.07 17.78
CA HIS A 8 28.16 11.49 17.61
C HIS A 8 27.14 12.19 16.70
N PRO A 9 26.10 12.86 17.22
CA PRO A 9 25.17 13.62 16.38
C PRO A 9 25.71 15.02 15.99
N PHE A 10 26.78 15.49 16.64
CA PHE A 10 27.32 16.84 16.47
C PHE A 10 28.68 16.80 15.76
N GLY A 11 28.84 17.66 14.76
CA GLY A 11 30.06 17.82 13.96
C GLY A 11 30.90 18.99 14.45
N SER A 12 31.08 20.01 13.60
CA SER A 12 31.90 21.19 13.91
C SER A 12 31.15 22.25 14.73
N GLN A 13 31.89 22.98 15.57
CA GLN A 13 31.38 24.14 16.30
C GLN A 13 32.12 25.41 15.87
N GLN A 14 31.41 26.53 15.81
CA GLN A 14 31.96 27.86 15.49
C GLN A 14 31.37 28.90 16.44
N VAL A 15 32.17 29.93 16.78
CA VAL A 15 31.74 31.03 17.64
C VAL A 15 31.34 32.21 16.77
N VAL A 16 30.16 32.78 17.04
CA VAL A 16 29.69 33.99 16.34
C VAL A 16 30.41 35.22 16.93
N PRO A 17 31.03 36.07 16.10
CA PRO A 17 31.80 37.23 16.56
C PRO A 17 30.90 38.41 16.94
N CYS A 18 30.05 38.24 17.95
CA CYS A 18 29.18 39.30 18.46
C CYS A 18 29.99 40.34 19.27
N GLN A 19 29.68 41.63 19.10
CA GLN A 19 30.36 42.71 19.84
C GLN A 19 29.75 42.97 21.23
N ARG A 20 28.48 42.62 21.41
CA ARG A 20 27.69 42.85 22.64
C ARG A 20 26.96 41.58 23.05
N GLU A 21 26.59 41.51 24.32
CA GLU A 21 25.84 40.36 24.86
C GLU A 21 24.51 40.20 24.12
N PRO A 22 24.20 38.99 23.62
CA PRO A 22 22.92 38.71 22.97
C PRO A 22 21.82 38.58 24.04
N GLU A 23 20.78 39.42 23.95
CA GLU A 23 19.62 39.33 24.83
C GLU A 23 18.57 38.35 24.29
N GLN A 24 18.40 38.33 22.97
CA GLN A 24 17.53 37.40 22.23
C GLN A 24 18.24 37.01 20.92
N PHE A 25 17.93 35.82 20.39
CA PHE A 25 18.37 35.41 19.06
C PHE A 25 17.29 34.54 18.39
N CYS A 26 17.20 34.59 17.06
CA CYS A 26 16.35 33.70 16.27
C CYS A 26 16.96 33.47 14.88
N CYS A 27 16.56 32.39 14.22
CA CYS A 27 17.01 32.06 12.87
C CYS A 27 15.91 32.36 11.87
N GLY A 28 16.30 32.72 10.64
CA GLY A 28 15.33 33.07 9.63
C GLY A 28 15.89 33.20 8.22
N GLY A 29 14.99 33.02 7.24
CA GLY A 29 15.32 33.07 5.82
C GLY A 29 16.15 31.86 5.38
N PRO A 30 16.76 31.91 4.17
CA PRO A 30 17.53 30.78 3.68
C PRO A 30 18.78 30.46 4.53
N ASP A 31 19.35 31.44 5.22
CA ASP A 31 20.67 31.35 5.86
C ASP A 31 21.04 32.53 6.80
N ALA A 32 20.11 33.08 7.60
CA ALA A 32 20.41 34.18 8.53
C ALA A 32 20.13 33.87 10.01
N LEU A 33 21.04 34.31 10.88
CA LEU A 33 20.93 34.33 12.34
C LEU A 33 20.80 35.77 12.81
N PHE A 34 19.68 36.12 13.46
CA PHE A 34 19.45 37.42 14.04
C PHE A 34 19.81 37.41 15.52
N VAL A 35 20.61 38.39 15.93
CA VAL A 35 21.04 38.59 17.31
C VAL A 35 20.65 39.98 17.75
N ALA A 36 19.84 40.10 18.80
CA ALA A 36 19.45 41.38 19.38
C ALA A 36 20.26 41.68 20.63
N SER A 37 20.84 42.88 20.67
CA SER A 37 21.57 43.42 21.82
C SER A 37 21.03 44.81 22.16
N GLY A 38 20.03 44.87 23.04
CA GLY A 38 19.34 46.10 23.39
C GLY A 38 18.44 46.60 22.25
N CYS A 39 18.80 47.73 21.63
CA CYS A 39 18.04 48.35 20.52
C CYS A 39 18.70 48.13 19.14
N LYS A 40 19.60 47.14 19.01
CA LYS A 40 20.33 46.85 17.77
C LYS A 40 20.16 45.37 17.44
N VAL A 41 19.85 45.07 16.19
CA VAL A 41 19.80 43.70 15.66
C VAL A 41 20.91 43.53 14.62
N GLU A 42 21.68 42.45 14.76
CA GLU A 42 22.75 42.06 13.85
C GLU A 42 22.36 40.74 13.19
N ALA A 43 22.45 40.66 11.86
CA ALA A 43 22.17 39.45 11.10
C ALA A 43 23.48 38.83 10.60
N PHE A 44 23.71 37.55 10.89
CA PHE A 44 24.90 36.79 10.50
C PHE A 44 24.55 35.70 9.49
N ALA A 45 25.47 35.37 8.59
CA ALA A 45 25.31 34.26 7.66
C ALA A 45 25.53 32.90 8.36
N VAL A 46 24.61 31.95 8.14
CA VAL A 46 24.65 30.60 8.74
C VAL A 46 25.07 29.53 7.73
N GLN A 47 25.09 29.83 6.42
CA GLN A 47 25.45 28.89 5.35
C GLN A 47 26.41 29.54 4.33
N GLY A 48 27.35 28.77 3.76
CA GLY A 48 28.31 29.21 2.73
C GLY A 48 29.79 29.18 3.15
N THR A 49 30.70 29.58 2.24
CA THR A 49 32.16 29.68 2.50
C THR A 49 32.54 30.73 3.56
N GLU A 50 31.59 31.58 3.96
CA GLU A 50 31.76 32.72 4.86
C GLU A 50 30.84 32.63 6.08
N LEU A 51 30.88 31.50 6.80
CA LEU A 51 30.16 31.30 8.05
C LEU A 51 30.47 32.40 9.09
N CYS A 52 29.44 32.83 9.82
CA CYS A 52 29.53 33.86 10.86
C CYS A 52 29.93 35.27 10.39
N GLN A 53 29.87 35.58 9.09
CA GLN A 53 30.06 36.96 8.63
C GLN A 53 28.79 37.82 8.87
N PRO A 54 28.93 39.06 9.37
CA PRO A 54 27.81 39.97 9.54
C PRO A 54 27.30 40.43 8.16
N ARG A 55 26.00 40.23 7.90
CA ARG A 55 25.33 40.62 6.65
C ARG A 55 24.81 42.04 6.68
N CYS A 56 24.11 42.37 7.75
CA CYS A 56 23.52 43.69 7.95
C CYS A 56 23.27 43.90 9.44
N SER A 57 23.11 45.17 9.81
CA SER A 57 22.63 45.55 11.12
C SER A 57 21.69 46.74 11.00
N PHE A 58 20.67 46.76 11.85
CA PHE A 58 19.72 47.84 11.95
C PHE A 58 19.34 48.11 13.41
N SER A 59 18.87 49.32 13.69
CA SER A 59 18.38 49.72 15.00
C SER A 59 16.87 49.53 15.11
N THR A 60 16.43 48.97 16.23
CA THR A 60 15.02 48.88 16.61
C THR A 60 14.58 50.15 17.34
N LEU A 61 13.27 50.39 17.42
CA LEU A 61 12.73 51.61 18.04
C LEU A 61 12.69 51.55 19.57
N GLY A 62 12.75 50.34 20.15
CA GLY A 62 12.91 50.07 21.58
C GLY A 62 13.79 48.84 21.84
N ARG A 63 13.95 48.47 23.12
CA ARG A 63 14.70 47.29 23.54
C ARG A 63 13.93 46.02 23.18
N VAL A 64 14.55 45.07 22.50
CA VAL A 64 13.90 43.82 22.08
C VAL A 64 13.73 42.88 23.27
N LEU A 65 12.49 42.53 23.61
CA LEU A 65 12.15 41.55 24.65
C LEU A 65 11.98 40.14 24.08
N ARG A 66 11.34 40.03 22.91
CA ARG A 66 11.13 38.80 22.15
C ARG A 66 11.24 39.11 20.67
N MET A 67 11.74 38.16 19.89
CA MET A 67 11.68 38.23 18.44
C MET A 67 11.50 36.85 17.82
N ALA A 68 10.85 36.83 16.66
CA ALA A 68 10.67 35.63 15.84
C ALA A 68 10.73 36.01 14.37
N TYR A 69 11.13 35.05 13.53
CA TYR A 69 11.18 35.22 12.09
C TYR A 69 10.13 34.35 11.40
N SER A 70 9.48 34.89 10.38
CA SER A 70 8.55 34.15 9.52
C SER A 70 9.23 33.87 8.18
N GLU A 71 9.50 32.60 7.87
CA GLU A 71 10.07 32.21 6.57
C GLU A 71 9.05 32.40 5.44
N ALA A 72 7.81 31.97 5.66
CA ALA A 72 6.72 32.10 4.68
C ALA A 72 6.36 33.55 4.36
N GLY A 73 6.52 34.47 5.32
CA GLY A 73 6.25 35.91 5.13
C GLY A 73 7.50 36.78 4.94
N ASP A 74 8.70 36.22 5.04
CA ASP A 74 10.00 36.93 4.96
C ASP A 74 10.09 38.21 5.84
N TYR A 75 9.56 38.17 7.07
CA TYR A 75 9.61 39.30 8.01
C TYR A 75 10.13 38.88 9.39
N LEU A 76 10.75 39.83 10.10
CA LEU A 76 11.16 39.68 11.50
C LEU A 76 10.17 40.45 12.39
N VAL A 77 9.54 39.79 13.35
CA VAL A 77 8.65 40.44 14.32
C VAL A 77 9.34 40.54 15.68
N ALA A 78 9.14 41.67 16.37
CA ALA A 78 9.68 41.90 17.70
C ALA A 78 8.64 42.51 18.65
N ILE A 79 8.68 42.06 19.90
CA ILE A 79 8.09 42.78 21.04
C ILE A 79 9.19 43.68 21.61
N GLU A 80 8.94 44.98 21.62
CA GLU A 80 9.90 45.99 22.05
C GLU A 80 9.40 46.79 23.24
N GLU A 81 10.28 47.04 24.20
CA GLU A 81 10.03 47.96 25.30
C GLU A 81 10.60 49.34 25.01
N LYS A 82 9.75 50.36 25.08
CA LYS A 82 10.14 51.77 25.04
C LYS A 82 9.39 52.51 26.14
N SER A 83 10.11 53.19 27.02
CA SER A 83 9.52 53.98 28.12
C SER A 83 8.55 53.18 29.00
N LYS A 84 8.86 51.92 29.32
CA LYS A 84 8.00 50.97 30.08
C LYS A 84 6.68 50.58 29.41
N THR A 85 6.53 50.87 28.11
CA THR A 85 5.41 50.42 27.29
C THR A 85 5.91 49.45 26.23
N THR A 86 5.18 48.36 26.01
CA THR A 86 5.53 47.33 25.03
C THR A 86 4.81 47.57 23.70
N PHE A 87 5.53 47.38 22.60
CA PHE A 87 5.04 47.57 21.24
C PHE A 87 5.33 46.33 20.40
N LEU A 88 4.42 46.00 19.50
CA LEU A 88 4.60 44.93 18.52
C LEU A 88 4.95 45.55 17.16
N ARG A 89 6.09 45.15 16.59
CA ARG A 89 6.58 45.67 15.31
C ARG A 89 7.07 44.56 14.40
N ALA A 90 6.72 44.63 13.13
CA ALA A 90 7.27 43.77 12.08
C ALA A 90 8.25 44.56 11.19
N TYR A 91 9.41 43.96 10.95
CA TYR A 91 10.53 44.48 10.19
C TYR A 91 10.66 43.73 8.87
N MET A 92 10.67 44.48 7.79
CA MET A 92 10.65 43.96 6.42
C MET A 92 11.77 44.57 5.59
N ASN A 93 12.18 43.88 4.52
CA ASN A 93 13.27 44.32 3.64
C ASN A 93 14.56 44.63 4.42
N TRP A 94 14.78 43.93 5.54
CA TRP A 94 15.92 44.12 6.43
C TRP A 94 17.27 43.88 5.72
N ARG A 95 17.29 43.11 4.63
CA ARG A 95 18.49 42.86 3.81
C ARG A 95 19.05 44.11 3.11
N ASN A 96 18.24 45.15 2.95
CA ASN A 96 18.62 46.37 2.25
C ASN A 96 19.37 47.38 3.13
N THR A 97 19.46 47.14 4.45
CA THR A 97 20.21 47.99 5.38
C THR A 97 21.69 47.63 5.41
N ARG A 98 22.39 47.78 4.28
CA ARG A 98 23.86 47.56 4.21
C ARG A 98 24.67 48.74 4.75
N ILE A 99 24.04 49.91 4.95
CA ILE A 99 24.67 51.15 5.43
C ILE A 99 23.87 51.66 6.64
N GLU A 100 24.55 52.03 7.73
CA GLU A 100 23.96 52.51 9.00
C GLU A 100 23.02 53.73 8.88
N ASN A 101 22.95 54.37 7.70
CA ASN A 101 22.11 55.54 7.41
C ASN A 101 21.07 55.29 6.29
N SER A 102 20.55 54.07 6.19
CA SER A 102 19.42 53.79 5.30
C SER A 102 18.14 54.44 5.84
N ARG A 103 17.35 55.09 4.98
CA ARG A 103 16.04 55.61 5.37
C ARG A 103 15.16 54.43 5.80
N VAL A 104 14.27 54.61 6.77
CA VAL A 104 13.33 53.56 7.22
C VAL A 104 11.91 54.10 7.11
N CYS A 105 11.01 53.30 6.54
CA CYS A 105 9.60 53.66 6.45
C CYS A 105 8.85 53.05 7.64
N ILE A 106 8.09 53.84 8.38
CA ILE A 106 7.27 53.37 9.49
C ILE A 106 5.80 53.59 9.12
N ARG A 107 4.98 52.54 9.25
CA ARG A 107 3.54 52.60 8.97
C ARG A 107 2.75 51.76 9.98
N MET A 108 1.47 52.06 10.11
CA MET A 108 0.54 51.26 10.92
C MET A 108 -0.08 50.15 10.07
N VAL A 109 -0.42 49.03 10.71
CA VAL A 109 -1.18 47.92 10.07
C VAL A 109 -2.45 48.45 9.40
N GLY A 110 -2.68 48.04 8.15
CA GLY A 110 -3.90 48.37 7.38
C GLY A 110 -3.97 49.81 6.87
N HIS A 111 -2.92 50.62 7.05
CA HIS A 111 -2.87 51.98 6.50
C HIS A 111 -2.49 51.94 5.01
N SER A 112 -3.38 52.44 4.15
CA SER A 112 -3.18 52.48 2.69
C SER A 112 -2.06 53.46 2.31
N VAL A 113 -1.10 52.99 1.51
CA VAL A 113 0.03 53.80 1.03
C VAL A 113 -0.43 54.58 -0.20
N GLU A 114 -0.49 55.92 -0.11
CA GLU A 114 -0.79 56.76 -1.27
C GLU A 114 0.32 56.69 -2.34
N ALA A 115 -0.07 56.91 -3.59
CA ALA A 115 0.68 56.60 -4.81
C ALA A 115 2.06 57.29 -5.06
N PRO A 116 2.51 58.42 -4.44
CA PRO A 116 3.76 59.04 -4.87
C PRO A 116 5.04 58.38 -4.30
N PHE A 117 4.92 57.30 -3.51
CA PHE A 117 6.05 56.68 -2.79
C PHE A 117 6.55 55.34 -3.40
N CYS A 118 6.00 54.92 -4.54
CA CYS A 118 5.98 53.51 -4.97
C CYS A 118 7.35 52.89 -5.36
N GLU A 119 8.32 53.65 -5.88
CA GLU A 119 9.62 53.10 -6.31
C GLU A 119 10.61 52.87 -5.15
N SER A 120 10.57 53.68 -4.09
CA SER A 120 11.54 53.61 -2.98
C SER A 120 11.32 52.45 -2.00
N PHE A 121 10.17 51.79 -2.01
CA PHE A 121 9.83 50.76 -1.01
C PHE A 121 10.58 49.43 -1.19
N ARG A 122 10.97 49.07 -2.42
CA ARG A 122 11.72 47.83 -2.67
C ARG A 122 13.13 47.88 -2.09
N ASP A 123 13.75 49.06 -2.05
CA ASP A 123 15.14 49.26 -1.64
C ASP A 123 15.27 49.79 -0.20
N GLN A 124 14.14 50.01 0.49
CA GLN A 124 14.10 50.60 1.82
C GLN A 124 13.52 49.62 2.85
N MET A 125 14.10 49.61 4.06
CA MET A 125 13.53 48.85 5.19
C MET A 125 12.19 49.45 5.61
N SER A 126 11.19 48.60 5.85
CA SER A 126 9.88 49.04 6.36
C SER A 126 9.55 48.40 7.70
N ILE A 127 8.91 49.19 8.56
CA ILE A 127 8.46 48.83 9.90
C ILE A 127 6.95 48.99 9.94
N ILE A 128 6.25 47.90 10.29
CA ILE A 128 4.82 47.89 10.49
C ILE A 128 4.55 47.83 12.00
N GLU A 129 3.94 48.86 12.56
CA GLU A 129 3.55 48.90 13.97
C GLU A 129 2.12 48.38 14.15
N MET A 130 1.96 47.41 15.05
CA MET A 130 0.71 46.68 15.31
C MET A 130 0.14 47.08 16.67
N PRO A 131 -0.85 47.99 16.73
CA PRO A 131 -1.38 48.47 18.00
C PRO A 131 -2.23 47.38 18.66
N LEU A 132 -1.99 47.13 19.94
CA LEU A 132 -2.72 46.17 20.76
C LEU A 132 -3.37 46.88 21.94
N SER A 133 -4.53 46.40 22.37
CA SER A 133 -5.24 46.93 23.54
C SER A 133 -4.58 46.54 24.87
N GLU A 134 -3.81 45.45 24.86
CA GLU A 134 -3.10 44.89 26.02
C GLU A 134 -1.63 44.68 25.65
N ALA A 135 -0.77 44.61 26.67
CA ALA A 135 0.66 44.40 26.47
C ALA A 135 0.92 42.98 25.90
N PRO A 136 1.61 42.85 24.75
CA PRO A 136 1.99 41.54 24.23
C PRO A 136 3.04 40.87 25.14
N LEU A 137 2.85 39.57 25.40
CA LEU A 137 3.71 38.73 26.24
C LEU A 137 4.60 37.80 25.38
N CYS A 138 4.01 37.17 24.37
CA CYS A 138 4.66 36.18 23.52
C CYS A 138 4.11 36.24 22.08
N ILE A 139 4.88 35.70 21.13
CA ILE A 139 4.60 35.76 19.69
C ILE A 139 4.94 34.41 19.04
N SER A 140 4.17 34.01 18.03
CA SER A 140 4.43 32.83 17.21
C SER A 140 4.09 33.10 15.75
N CYS A 141 4.98 32.73 14.84
CA CYS A 141 4.79 32.87 13.39
C CYS A 141 4.38 31.52 12.80
N CYS A 142 3.35 31.49 11.94
CA CYS A 142 2.93 30.28 11.26
C CYS A 142 3.99 29.89 10.20
N PRO A 143 4.58 28.68 10.27
CA PRO A 143 5.61 28.26 9.32
C PRO A 143 5.09 28.06 7.89
N VAL A 144 3.77 27.93 7.71
CA VAL A 144 3.14 27.65 6.40
C VAL A 144 2.60 28.92 5.73
N LYS A 145 1.70 29.65 6.43
CA LYS A 145 1.03 30.84 5.86
C LYS A 145 1.78 32.15 6.12
N GLY A 146 2.68 32.16 7.11
CA GLY A 146 3.33 33.37 7.58
C GLY A 146 2.46 34.28 8.46
N ASP A 147 1.25 33.84 8.83
CA ASP A 147 0.38 34.51 9.80
C ASP A 147 1.04 34.65 11.18
N LEU A 148 0.70 35.70 11.92
CA LEU A 148 1.27 36.02 13.23
C LEU A 148 0.22 35.87 14.34
N LEU A 149 0.53 35.06 15.35
CA LEU A 149 -0.26 34.96 16.58
C LEU A 149 0.46 35.66 17.74
N VAL A 150 -0.29 36.45 18.51
CA VAL A 150 0.24 37.25 19.62
C VAL A 150 -0.51 36.92 20.90
N GLY A 151 0.21 36.54 21.96
CA GLY A 151 -0.35 36.27 23.28
C GLY A 151 -0.39 37.53 24.14
N CYS A 152 -1.58 37.87 24.63
CA CYS A 152 -1.83 38.89 25.66
C CYS A 152 -2.34 38.20 26.94
N PRO A 153 -2.39 38.87 28.11
CA PRO A 153 -2.79 38.26 29.38
C PRO A 153 -4.08 37.44 29.34
N ASN A 154 -5.13 37.92 28.68
CA ASN A 154 -6.45 37.26 28.65
C ASN A 154 -6.94 36.93 27.23
N LYS A 155 -6.12 37.14 26.20
CA LYS A 155 -6.52 36.92 24.80
C LYS A 155 -5.35 36.66 23.88
N LEU A 156 -5.62 35.96 22.79
CA LEU A 156 -4.69 35.80 21.66
C LEU A 156 -5.21 36.61 20.48
N VAL A 157 -4.33 37.32 19.79
CA VAL A 157 -4.67 38.13 18.61
C VAL A 157 -3.98 37.53 17.39
N LEU A 158 -4.76 37.14 16.40
CA LEU A 158 -4.29 36.60 15.12
C LEU A 158 -4.25 37.72 14.07
N PHE A 159 -3.08 37.89 13.46
CA PHE A 159 -2.85 38.75 12.32
C PHE A 159 -2.58 37.87 11.09
N THR A 160 -3.48 37.94 10.12
CA THR A 160 -3.36 37.23 8.85
C THR A 160 -2.49 38.03 7.89
N LEU A 161 -1.55 37.36 7.23
CA LEU A 161 -0.64 37.97 6.27
C LEU A 161 -1.40 38.33 4.98
N LYS A 162 -1.26 39.56 4.49
CA LYS A 162 -1.87 40.02 3.24
C LYS A 162 -0.84 40.63 2.29
N TYR A 163 -0.94 40.30 1.02
CA TYR A 163 -0.17 40.95 -0.04
C TYR A 163 -1.06 41.96 -0.76
N CYS A 164 -0.85 43.25 -0.49
CA CYS A 164 -1.59 44.34 -1.11
C CYS A 164 -0.93 44.71 -2.45
N ILE A 165 -1.64 44.51 -3.56
CA ILE A 165 -1.16 44.90 -4.89
C ILE A 165 -1.39 46.41 -5.05
N ILE A 166 -0.30 47.18 -5.18
CA ILE A 166 -0.35 48.64 -5.38
C ILE A 166 -0.32 48.97 -6.89
N SER A 167 0.36 48.15 -7.71
CA SER A 167 0.40 48.24 -9.18
C SER A 167 0.68 46.85 -9.79
N GLU A 168 0.54 46.66 -11.12
CA GLU A 168 0.69 45.35 -11.80
C GLU A 168 1.96 44.56 -11.41
N ASP A 169 3.06 45.24 -11.05
CA ASP A 169 4.33 44.62 -10.66
C ASP A 169 4.74 44.84 -9.18
N VAL A 170 3.91 45.47 -8.33
CA VAL A 170 4.31 45.81 -6.94
C VAL A 170 3.27 45.35 -5.93
N SER A 171 3.63 44.32 -5.17
CA SER A 171 2.90 43.87 -3.97
C SER A 171 3.65 44.30 -2.71
N VAL A 172 2.95 44.95 -1.79
CA VAL A 172 3.44 45.28 -0.44
C VAL A 172 2.76 44.36 0.56
N LEU A 173 3.56 43.72 1.40
CA LEU A 173 3.05 42.87 2.47
C LEU A 173 2.56 43.73 3.63
N ASP A 174 1.36 43.44 4.11
CA ASP A 174 0.71 44.00 5.28
C ASP A 174 0.05 42.89 6.11
N PHE A 175 -0.57 43.26 7.21
CA PHE A 175 -1.32 42.35 8.06
C PHE A 175 -2.78 42.80 8.15
N GLU A 176 -3.69 41.86 8.33
CA GLU A 176 -5.05 42.13 8.80
C GLU A 176 -5.23 41.46 10.16
N ARG A 177 -5.73 42.22 11.14
CA ARG A 177 -6.19 41.64 12.39
C ARG A 177 -7.49 40.87 12.11
N SER A 178 -7.41 39.55 12.06
CA SER A 178 -8.50 38.69 11.59
C SER A 178 -9.35 38.13 12.73
N LEU A 179 -8.73 37.70 13.82
CA LEU A 179 -9.39 37.01 14.93
C LEU A 179 -8.81 37.39 16.30
N ILE A 180 -9.67 37.55 17.29
CA ILE A 180 -9.31 37.64 18.71
C ILE A 180 -9.90 36.41 19.41
N ILE A 181 -9.06 35.68 20.14
CA ILE A 181 -9.41 34.49 20.90
C ILE A 181 -9.32 34.87 22.38
N HIS A 182 -10.46 35.06 23.04
CA HIS A 182 -10.50 35.32 24.48
C HIS A 182 -10.35 33.99 25.22
N ILE A 183 -9.38 33.91 26.13
CA ILE A 183 -9.09 32.71 26.92
C ILE A 183 -9.15 33.11 28.40
N ASP A 184 -10.15 32.59 29.10
CA ASP A 184 -10.32 32.84 30.52
C ASP A 184 -9.45 31.88 31.36
N ASN A 185 -8.92 32.35 32.48
CA ASN A 185 -8.19 31.57 33.49
C ASN A 185 -6.82 31.00 33.09
N ILE A 186 -6.28 31.33 31.91
CA ILE A 186 -4.91 30.95 31.49
C ILE A 186 -4.15 32.17 30.99
N ILE A 187 -2.99 32.44 31.61
CA ILE A 187 -2.06 33.47 31.15
C ILE A 187 -0.98 32.82 30.29
N PRO A 188 -0.83 33.20 29.01
CA PRO A 188 0.14 32.58 28.11
C PRO A 188 1.57 33.02 28.42
N VAL A 189 2.44 32.05 28.74
CA VAL A 189 3.90 32.21 28.84
C VAL A 189 4.54 32.01 27.47
N GLU A 190 4.13 30.96 26.76
CA GLU A 190 4.57 30.64 25.40
C GLU A 190 3.37 30.20 24.56
N ILE A 191 3.40 30.52 23.27
CA ILE A 191 2.39 30.12 22.30
C ILE A 191 3.05 29.52 21.07
N SER A 192 2.37 28.58 20.43
CA SER A 192 2.78 28.01 19.16
C SER A 192 1.59 27.95 18.22
N PHE A 193 1.78 28.34 16.95
CA PHE A 193 0.71 28.45 15.97
C PHE A 193 1.08 27.80 14.63
N CYS A 194 0.22 26.92 14.13
CA CYS A 194 0.40 26.28 12.84
C CYS A 194 -0.96 25.99 12.18
N VAL A 195 -1.26 26.63 11.04
CA VAL A 195 -2.43 26.35 10.18
C VAL A 195 -3.73 26.13 10.96
N GLY A 196 -4.10 27.08 11.82
CA GLY A 196 -5.34 27.00 12.62
C GLY A 196 -5.23 26.19 13.92
N TYR A 197 -4.12 25.48 14.16
CA TYR A 197 -3.83 24.86 15.45
C TYR A 197 -3.09 25.85 16.34
N VAL A 198 -3.60 26.05 17.55
CA VAL A 198 -3.08 26.97 18.56
C VAL A 198 -2.73 26.17 19.80
N ALA A 199 -1.47 26.22 20.22
CA ALA A 199 -1.04 25.69 21.51
C ALA A 199 -0.66 26.84 22.44
N VAL A 200 -1.13 26.76 23.68
CA VAL A 200 -0.93 27.75 24.74
C VAL A 200 -0.31 27.06 25.93
N MET A 201 0.80 27.60 26.42
CA MET A 201 1.49 27.12 27.62
C MET A 201 1.50 28.21 28.68
N SER A 202 1.03 27.88 29.87
CA SER A 202 1.22 28.62 31.12
C SER A 202 2.30 27.92 31.96
N ASP A 203 2.54 28.36 33.20
CA ASP A 203 3.58 27.80 34.07
C ASP A 203 3.41 26.28 34.31
N LEU A 204 2.18 25.76 34.42
CA LEU A 204 1.88 24.35 34.72
C LEU A 204 0.72 23.78 33.89
N GLU A 205 0.24 24.51 32.89
CA GLU A 205 -0.93 24.15 32.10
C GLU A 205 -0.62 24.28 30.61
N VAL A 206 -1.09 23.31 29.82
CA VAL A 206 -1.00 23.32 28.36
C VAL A 206 -2.40 23.11 27.78
N LEU A 207 -2.79 23.97 26.85
CA LEU A 207 -4.04 23.92 26.12
C LEU A 207 -3.76 23.90 24.61
N ILE A 208 -4.37 22.96 23.89
CA ILE A 208 -4.30 22.89 22.43
C ILE A 208 -5.71 23.01 21.85
N LEU A 209 -5.86 23.91 20.88
CA LEU A 209 -7.10 24.26 20.21
C LEU A 209 -6.93 24.13 18.69
N LYS A 210 -8.00 23.73 18.00
CA LYS A 210 -8.11 23.81 16.54
C LYS A 210 -9.18 24.84 16.18
N LEU A 211 -8.82 25.77 15.30
CA LEU A 211 -9.73 26.76 14.74
C LEU A 211 -10.36 26.18 13.46
N GLU A 212 -11.68 26.04 13.43
CA GLU A 212 -12.41 25.46 12.30
C GLU A 212 -13.09 26.53 11.44
N SER A 213 -13.00 26.37 10.11
CA SER A 213 -13.72 27.16 9.11
C SER A 213 -14.82 26.34 8.44
N GLU A 214 -15.95 26.93 8.03
CA GLU A 214 -16.99 26.16 7.33
C GLU A 214 -16.50 25.63 5.95
N PRO A 215 -16.87 24.38 5.58
CA PRO A 215 -16.62 23.89 4.23
C PRO A 215 -17.52 24.64 3.25
N THR A 216 -16.91 25.16 2.19
CA THR A 216 -17.67 25.68 1.05
C THR A 216 -18.24 24.49 0.27
N ASN A 217 -19.56 24.27 0.42
CA ASN A 217 -20.44 23.30 -0.27
C ASN A 217 -20.41 21.82 0.15
N GLY A 218 -21.59 21.29 0.52
CA GLY A 218 -21.94 19.86 0.41
C GLY A 218 -22.57 19.22 1.66
N GLU A 219 -23.90 19.29 1.77
CA GLU A 219 -24.79 18.44 2.60
C GLU A 219 -24.53 18.35 4.12
N ARG A 220 -25.12 19.29 4.89
CA ARG A 220 -25.49 19.03 6.29
C ARG A 220 -26.81 18.25 6.35
N VAL A 221 -26.73 17.00 6.84
CA VAL A 221 -27.85 16.32 7.47
C VAL A 221 -28.34 17.18 8.64
N LYS A 222 -29.64 17.52 8.61
CA LYS A 222 -30.29 18.35 9.63
C LYS A 222 -30.29 17.62 10.98
N HIS A 223 -29.45 18.07 11.92
CA HIS A 223 -29.75 17.90 13.34
C HIS A 223 -30.44 19.17 13.85
N HIS A 224 -31.65 18.98 14.38
CA HIS A 224 -32.49 20.04 14.94
C HIS A 224 -31.78 20.84 16.04
N PRO A 225 -31.97 22.17 16.10
CA PRO A 225 -31.72 22.92 17.32
C PRO A 225 -32.83 22.53 18.32
N GLN A 226 -32.47 21.76 19.35
CA GLN A 226 -33.40 21.54 20.44
C GLN A 226 -33.60 22.84 21.22
N LYS A 227 -34.85 23.29 21.16
CA LYS A 227 -35.43 24.40 21.91
C LYS A 227 -35.13 24.26 23.40
N THR A 228 -34.80 25.40 23.97
CA THR A 228 -34.89 25.74 25.39
C THR A 228 -36.21 25.23 25.97
N ASN A 229 -36.15 24.16 26.77
CA ASN A 229 -37.23 23.80 27.68
C ASN A 229 -36.93 24.47 29.02
N ASN A 230 -37.66 25.57 29.27
CA ASN A 230 -37.88 26.10 30.60
C ASN A 230 -38.49 24.99 31.48
N GLN A 231 -37.72 24.45 32.42
CA GLN A 231 -38.28 23.84 33.62
C GLN A 231 -37.68 24.50 34.85
N LEU A 232 -38.54 25.31 35.45
CA LEU A 232 -38.57 25.77 36.82
C LEU A 232 -37.99 24.70 37.77
N LYS A 233 -36.78 24.91 38.27
CA LYS A 233 -36.35 24.29 39.54
C LYS A 233 -36.36 25.38 40.60
N GLN A 234 -37.10 25.05 41.65
CA GLN A 234 -37.39 25.87 42.80
C GLN A 234 -36.12 26.41 43.43
N MET A 235 -36.21 27.67 43.77
CA MET A 235 -35.35 28.39 44.70
C MET A 235 -35.48 27.72 46.07
N GLU A 236 -34.51 26.87 46.42
CA GLU A 236 -34.18 26.63 47.82
C GLU A 236 -32.95 27.49 48.13
N ASP A 237 -33.20 28.51 48.93
CA ASP A 237 -32.21 29.32 49.62
C ASP A 237 -31.23 28.40 50.36
N VAL A 238 -30.02 28.25 49.83
CA VAL A 238 -28.83 28.06 50.66
C VAL A 238 -28.01 29.33 50.50
N SER A 239 -28.23 30.19 51.48
CA SER A 239 -27.52 31.41 51.79
C SER A 239 -26.04 31.36 51.44
N ASN A 240 -25.59 32.46 50.84
CA ASN A 240 -24.25 33.03 50.94
C ASN A 240 -23.57 32.71 52.29
N GLU A 241 -22.73 31.68 52.31
CA GLU A 241 -21.61 31.54 53.23
C GLU A 241 -20.41 30.92 52.48
N ALA A 242 -20.00 31.55 51.39
CA ALA A 242 -18.58 31.66 51.08
C ALA A 242 -18.16 33.08 51.45
N SER A 243 -18.26 33.34 52.74
CA SER A 243 -17.61 34.45 53.40
C SER A 243 -16.15 34.51 52.97
N GLN A 244 -15.66 35.74 52.94
CA GLN A 244 -14.24 36.06 53.04
C GLN A 244 -13.58 35.17 54.10
N ILE A 245 -12.98 34.06 53.68
CA ILE A 245 -12.00 33.34 54.48
C ILE A 245 -10.68 33.90 54.01
N GLU A 246 -10.10 34.78 54.82
CA GLU A 246 -8.66 35.06 54.83
C GLU A 246 -7.94 33.70 54.88
N SER A 247 -7.55 33.21 53.71
CA SER A 247 -6.95 31.89 53.54
C SER A 247 -5.45 32.06 53.35
N GLU A 248 -4.76 32.61 54.35
CA GLU A 248 -3.28 32.66 54.34
C GLU A 248 -2.63 31.32 54.69
N ASP A 249 -3.40 30.28 55.08
CA ASP A 249 -2.84 29.01 55.59
C ASP A 249 -3.28 27.71 54.86
N PHE A 250 -4.03 27.77 53.74
CA PHE A 250 -4.40 26.56 52.97
C PHE A 250 -4.07 26.67 51.48
N VAL A 251 -3.11 25.87 51.00
CA VAL A 251 -2.82 25.70 49.57
C VAL A 251 -3.83 24.72 48.98
N ILE A 252 -4.77 25.19 48.15
CA ILE A 252 -5.65 24.32 47.36
C ILE A 252 -4.79 23.64 46.28
N CYS A 253 -4.36 22.42 46.55
CA CYS A 253 -3.59 21.63 45.60
C CYS A 253 -4.51 21.03 44.55
N LEU A 254 -4.59 21.67 43.38
CA LEU A 254 -5.32 21.16 42.23
C LEU A 254 -4.68 19.86 41.74
N LYS A 255 -5.49 18.82 41.51
CA LYS A 255 -5.01 17.51 41.03
C LYS A 255 -4.47 17.62 39.60
N PRO A 256 -3.42 16.84 39.24
CA PRO A 256 -2.97 16.73 37.87
C PRO A 256 -4.10 16.15 37.01
N MET A 257 -4.23 16.64 35.79
CA MET A 257 -5.34 16.32 34.90
C MET A 257 -4.85 16.24 33.46
N GLU A 258 -5.31 15.23 32.72
CA GLU A 258 -5.07 15.08 31.29
C GLU A 258 -6.41 14.77 30.63
N LEU A 259 -6.85 15.66 29.75
CA LEU A 259 -8.09 15.54 28.98
C LEU A 259 -7.73 15.58 27.49
N LEU A 260 -8.34 14.67 26.72
CA LEU A 260 -8.14 14.50 25.29
C LEU A 260 -9.47 14.63 24.55
N GLY A 261 -9.45 15.28 23.39
CA GLY A 261 -10.62 15.47 22.52
C GLY A 261 -11.78 16.17 23.23
N GLU A 262 -13.01 15.70 23.00
CA GLU A 262 -14.25 16.29 23.54
C GLU A 262 -14.26 16.41 25.08
N LYS A 263 -13.52 15.54 25.79
CA LYS A 263 -13.40 15.63 27.25
C LYS A 263 -12.75 16.93 27.71
N CYS A 264 -12.00 17.62 26.85
CA CYS A 264 -11.37 18.89 27.17
C CYS A 264 -12.36 20.01 27.48
N GLU A 265 -13.62 19.92 27.03
CA GLU A 265 -14.67 20.89 27.40
C GLU A 265 -14.94 20.89 28.91
N GLN A 266 -14.58 19.81 29.62
CA GLN A 266 -14.71 19.68 31.07
C GLN A 266 -13.54 20.32 31.84
N SER A 267 -12.58 20.93 31.16
CA SER A 267 -11.41 21.59 31.77
C SER A 267 -11.76 22.82 32.61
N GLY A 268 -12.93 23.44 32.35
CA GLY A 268 -13.34 24.70 32.97
C GLY A 268 -12.76 25.96 32.31
N ILE A 269 -12.07 25.81 31.17
CA ILE A 269 -11.54 26.92 30.38
C ILE A 269 -12.56 27.33 29.32
N SER A 270 -12.98 28.59 29.37
CA SER A 270 -13.87 29.20 28.39
C SER A 270 -13.04 29.87 27.29
N VAL A 271 -13.32 29.51 26.04
CA VAL A 271 -12.70 30.13 24.85
C VAL A 271 -13.79 30.78 24.00
N LYS A 272 -13.64 32.08 23.70
CA LYS A 272 -14.58 32.83 22.84
C LYS A 272 -13.85 33.45 21.65
N LEU A 273 -14.44 33.30 20.47
CA LEU A 273 -13.93 33.89 19.23
C LEU A 273 -14.61 35.22 18.92
N GLU A 274 -13.81 36.24 18.62
CA GLU A 274 -14.26 37.54 18.12
C GLU A 274 -13.59 37.81 16.77
N SER A 275 -14.37 37.75 15.67
CA SER A 275 -13.86 38.07 14.34
C SER A 275 -13.76 39.59 14.16
N THR A 276 -12.62 40.06 13.66
CA THR A 276 -12.33 41.50 13.50
C THR A 276 -12.06 41.93 12.05
N GLY A 277 -12.11 40.98 11.10
CA GLY A 277 -11.92 41.23 9.66
C GLY A 277 -13.15 41.82 8.96
N LEU A 278 -12.92 42.43 7.79
CA LEU A 278 -13.99 42.97 6.93
C LEU A 278 -14.86 41.83 6.35
N ALA A 279 -16.15 42.10 6.12
CA ALA A 279 -17.17 41.07 5.88
C ALA A 279 -16.97 40.16 4.63
N ASP A 280 -16.05 40.50 3.73
CA ASP A 280 -15.94 39.99 2.34
C ASP A 280 -14.87 38.91 2.10
N GLU A 281 -14.14 38.41 3.10
CA GLU A 281 -13.08 37.40 2.88
C GLU A 281 -13.39 35.98 3.39
N LYS A 282 -12.82 35.00 2.67
CA LYS A 282 -13.25 33.59 2.54
C LYS A 282 -12.96 32.66 3.73
N VAL A 283 -12.26 33.10 4.78
CA VAL A 283 -11.93 32.22 5.92
C VAL A 283 -12.43 32.86 7.22
N LYS A 284 -13.69 32.57 7.57
CA LYS A 284 -14.23 32.88 8.90
C LYS A 284 -14.06 31.63 9.76
N TYR A 285 -13.18 31.71 10.75
CA TYR A 285 -13.13 30.72 11.83
C TYR A 285 -14.39 30.89 12.68
N LEU A 286 -15.24 29.85 12.74
CA LEU A 286 -16.58 29.92 13.32
C LEU A 286 -16.70 29.11 14.61
N SER A 287 -15.92 28.04 14.75
CA SER A 287 -15.86 27.18 15.93
C SER A 287 -14.43 26.94 16.39
N VAL A 288 -14.28 26.63 17.68
CA VAL A 288 -13.04 26.15 18.28
C VAL A 288 -13.29 24.72 18.76
N GLN A 289 -12.40 23.82 18.38
CA GLN A 289 -12.36 22.47 18.92
C GLN A 289 -11.23 22.37 19.94
N HIS A 290 -11.53 21.89 21.15
CA HIS A 290 -10.51 21.61 22.15
C HIS A 290 -9.90 20.22 21.90
N LEU A 291 -8.57 20.14 21.80
CA LEU A 291 -7.86 18.91 21.44
C LEU A 291 -7.16 18.26 22.64
N LEU A 292 -6.40 19.05 23.39
CA LEU A 292 -5.65 18.60 24.57
C LEU A 292 -5.73 19.66 25.66
N TYR A 293 -6.02 19.23 26.87
CA TYR A 293 -5.76 20.03 28.07
C TYR A 293 -4.99 19.19 29.08
N ARG A 294 -3.83 19.69 29.50
CA ARG A 294 -3.00 19.02 30.50
C ARG A 294 -2.57 20.00 31.58
N ARG A 295 -2.87 19.67 32.84
CA ARG A 295 -2.45 20.40 34.03
C ARG A 295 -1.54 19.55 34.89
N PHE A 296 -0.41 20.13 35.28
CA PHE A 296 0.56 19.54 36.18
C PHE A 296 0.31 20.04 37.61
N ALA A 297 0.43 19.15 38.58
CA ALA A 297 0.41 19.53 39.99
C ALA A 297 1.85 19.78 40.45
N PRO A 298 2.12 20.88 41.18
CA PRO A 298 3.42 21.08 41.79
C PRO A 298 3.67 20.01 42.84
N ASP A 299 4.82 19.34 42.77
CA ASP A 299 5.19 18.29 43.72
C ASP A 299 5.55 18.95 45.08
N ILE A 300 4.63 18.86 46.04
CA ILE A 300 4.67 19.58 47.33
C ILE A 300 5.85 19.11 48.21
N SER A 301 6.56 18.06 47.78
CA SER A 301 7.73 17.50 48.44
C SER A 301 9.01 18.36 48.29
N PHE A 302 9.07 19.29 47.34
CA PHE A 302 10.22 20.17 47.10
C PHE A 302 9.94 21.61 47.54
N TYR A 303 10.11 21.91 48.84
CA TYR A 303 10.03 23.28 49.39
C TYR A 303 11.21 24.20 49.02
N VAL A 304 11.98 23.89 47.97
CA VAL A 304 13.18 24.63 47.58
C VAL A 304 13.09 25.00 46.08
N LEU A 305 12.70 26.25 45.83
CA LEU A 305 12.67 26.98 44.55
C LEU A 305 11.53 26.60 43.58
N SER A 306 10.58 27.52 43.38
CA SER A 306 9.44 27.44 42.44
C SER A 306 9.83 27.21 40.98
N ASP A 307 11.08 27.52 40.61
CA ASP A 307 11.57 27.44 39.22
C ASP A 307 11.93 26.02 38.79
N ASN A 308 11.74 25.01 39.65
CA ASN A 308 12.05 23.62 39.35
C ASN A 308 10.87 22.82 38.76
N ILE A 309 9.67 23.43 38.68
CA ILE A 309 8.45 22.69 38.32
C ILE A 309 7.74 23.29 37.10
N LYS A 310 8.15 24.47 36.63
CA LYS A 310 7.50 25.19 35.53
C LYS A 310 7.84 24.61 34.16
N LEU A 311 6.87 24.65 33.26
CA LEU A 311 7.06 24.35 31.84
C LEU A 311 7.98 25.40 31.19
N HIS A 312 8.87 24.97 30.30
CA HIS A 312 9.91 25.85 29.72
C HIS A 312 9.97 25.86 28.19
N SER A 313 9.26 24.95 27.51
CA SER A 313 9.28 24.88 26.03
C SER A 313 7.97 24.32 25.50
N LEU A 314 7.44 24.95 24.44
CA LEU A 314 6.28 24.54 23.68
C LEU A 314 6.55 24.67 22.17
N GLN A 315 6.30 23.61 21.39
CA GLN A 315 6.51 23.61 19.94
C GLN A 315 5.42 22.82 19.21
N LEU A 316 4.97 23.37 18.06
CA LEU A 316 4.14 22.65 17.09
C LEU A 316 5.00 22.37 15.86
N LEU A 317 5.24 21.10 15.58
CA LEU A 317 6.06 20.66 14.45
C LEU A 317 5.15 20.09 13.34
N PRO A 318 4.94 20.81 12.22
CA PRO A 318 4.23 20.29 11.08
C PRO A 318 5.13 19.39 10.22
N ILE A 319 4.59 18.26 9.76
CA ILE A 319 5.18 17.43 8.71
C ILE A 319 4.27 17.52 7.47
N HIS A 320 4.86 17.82 6.33
CA HIS A 320 4.14 18.07 5.08
C HIS A 320 4.43 17.00 4.04
N GLN A 321 3.44 16.71 3.18
CA GLN A 321 3.69 15.93 1.97
C GLN A 321 4.08 16.89 0.85
N THR A 322 5.23 16.65 0.23
CA THR A 322 5.48 17.17 -1.11
C THR A 322 4.79 16.27 -2.13
N GLY A 323 3.53 16.58 -2.44
CA GLY A 323 2.85 15.98 -3.58
C GLY A 323 3.51 16.46 -4.88
N PHE A 324 3.86 15.52 -5.76
CA PHE A 324 4.12 15.84 -7.16
C PHE A 324 2.77 15.93 -7.88
N PRO A 325 2.35 17.10 -8.40
CA PRO A 325 1.21 17.13 -9.30
C PRO A 325 1.58 16.35 -10.58
N PRO A 326 0.75 15.41 -11.06
CA PRO A 326 1.01 14.66 -12.29
C PRO A 326 0.99 15.54 -13.55
N ASP A 327 0.52 16.79 -13.45
CA ASP A 327 0.53 17.77 -14.55
C ASP A 327 1.31 19.03 -14.17
N GLY A 328 2.39 19.30 -14.91
CA GLY A 328 3.33 20.40 -14.72
C GLY A 328 2.77 21.79 -15.08
N LYS A 329 1.62 22.19 -14.52
CA LYS A 329 1.09 23.56 -14.60
C LYS A 329 0.43 23.99 -13.29
N GLY A 330 1.23 24.54 -12.38
CA GLY A 330 0.77 25.27 -11.19
C GLY A 330 1.97 25.81 -10.41
N LEU A 331 2.05 27.14 -10.23
CA LEU A 331 3.15 27.86 -9.59
C LEU A 331 3.09 27.89 -8.05
N SER A 332 2.26 27.06 -7.43
CA SER A 332 2.20 26.89 -5.97
C SER A 332 2.22 25.40 -5.64
N GLN A 333 3.35 24.91 -5.12
CA GLN A 333 3.39 23.63 -4.41
C GLN A 333 2.56 23.81 -3.13
N GLU A 334 1.26 23.52 -3.17
CA GLU A 334 0.47 23.43 -1.95
C GLU A 334 0.99 22.24 -1.14
N LYS A 335 1.77 22.54 -0.09
CA LYS A 335 2.25 21.55 0.87
C LYS A 335 1.07 21.14 1.75
N GLU A 336 0.53 19.95 1.51
CA GLU A 336 -0.51 19.40 2.37
C GLU A 336 0.08 18.99 3.72
N LEU A 337 -0.57 19.38 4.81
CA LEU A 337 -0.15 19.03 6.17
C LEU A 337 -0.52 17.56 6.45
N LEU A 338 0.48 16.67 6.48
CA LEU A 338 0.28 15.25 6.79
C LEU A 338 -0.05 15.05 8.26
N ASN A 339 0.78 15.63 9.12
CA ASN A 339 0.70 15.46 10.56
C ASN A 339 1.25 16.69 11.30
N LEU A 340 0.76 16.88 12.52
CA LEU A 340 1.18 17.94 13.43
C LEU A 340 1.48 17.32 14.79
N PHE A 341 2.70 17.55 15.25
CA PHE A 341 3.15 17.10 16.56
C PHE A 341 3.20 18.28 17.52
N CYS A 342 2.74 18.07 18.75
CA CYS A 342 2.88 19.04 19.83
C CYS A 342 3.86 18.51 20.87
N PHE A 343 4.91 19.28 21.14
CA PHE A 343 5.87 18.98 22.18
C PHE A 343 5.86 20.05 23.26
N PHE A 344 5.86 19.62 24.51
CA PHE A 344 6.08 20.51 25.65
C PHE A 344 6.85 19.81 26.76
N SER A 345 7.56 20.61 27.57
CA SER A 345 8.58 20.10 28.48
C SER A 345 8.57 20.75 29.85
N LEU A 346 8.56 19.89 30.88
CA LEU A 346 8.98 20.22 32.25
C LEU A 346 10.50 20.06 32.38
N PRO A 347 11.11 20.52 33.49
CA PRO A 347 12.56 20.45 33.68
C PRO A 347 13.15 19.04 33.76
N HIS A 348 12.32 18.00 33.95
CA HIS A 348 12.77 16.61 34.03
C HIS A 348 12.07 15.67 33.05
N VAL A 349 10.97 16.12 32.42
CA VAL A 349 10.14 15.29 31.56
C VAL A 349 9.58 16.08 30.38
N GLY A 350 9.76 15.58 29.17
CA GLY A 350 9.12 16.08 27.95
C GLY A 350 8.02 15.15 27.45
N TYR A 351 6.98 15.72 26.85
CA TYR A 351 5.85 14.98 26.26
C TYR A 351 5.67 15.34 24.79
N LEU A 352 5.51 14.33 23.94
CA LEU A 352 5.24 14.49 22.51
C LEU A 352 3.89 13.87 22.15
N TYR A 353 3.00 14.69 21.60
CA TYR A 353 1.65 14.30 21.16
C TYR A 353 1.52 14.41 19.64
N MET A 354 0.73 13.51 19.05
CA MET A 354 0.14 13.69 17.74
C MET A 354 -1.21 14.40 17.87
N VAL A 355 -1.57 15.29 16.94
CA VAL A 355 -2.73 16.20 17.12
C VAL A 355 -3.72 16.22 15.94
N VAL A 356 -3.37 15.73 14.74
CA VAL A 356 -4.21 15.92 13.53
C VAL A 356 -5.33 14.90 13.42
N LYS A 357 -5.00 13.61 13.24
CA LYS A 357 -5.99 12.54 13.02
C LYS A 357 -6.59 12.05 14.33
N SER A 358 -5.74 11.83 15.32
CA SER A 358 -6.10 11.52 16.70
C SER A 358 -5.17 12.29 17.65
N VAL A 359 -5.67 12.57 18.85
CA VAL A 359 -4.86 13.18 19.91
C VAL A 359 -4.30 12.05 20.79
N GLU A 360 -3.05 11.68 20.54
CA GLU A 360 -2.39 10.54 21.20
C GLU A 360 -1.01 10.91 21.74
N LEU A 361 -0.71 10.44 22.95
CA LEU A 361 0.63 10.57 23.54
C LEU A 361 1.56 9.53 22.90
N MET A 362 2.58 9.99 22.19
CA MET A 362 3.49 9.10 21.46
C MET A 362 4.71 8.70 22.27
N SER A 363 5.40 9.69 22.86
CA SER A 363 6.65 9.45 23.58
C SER A 363 6.80 10.38 24.78
N VAL A 364 7.48 9.86 25.80
CA VAL A 364 7.83 10.57 27.02
C VAL A 364 9.35 10.55 27.17
N TYR A 365 9.94 11.73 27.31
CA TYR A 365 11.38 11.93 27.40
C TYR A 365 11.77 12.21 28.84
N TRP A 366 12.60 11.34 29.42
CA TRP A 366 13.10 11.52 30.79
C TRP A 366 14.49 12.11 30.77
N TYR A 367 14.67 13.26 31.42
CA TYR A 367 15.96 13.94 31.49
C TYR A 367 16.73 13.57 32.75
N PRO A 368 18.02 13.22 32.63
CA PRO A 368 18.85 12.88 33.79
C PRO A 368 19.18 14.09 34.67
N GLU A 369 19.19 15.29 34.10
CA GLU A 369 19.48 16.56 34.76
C GLU A 369 18.35 17.56 34.49
N LYS A 370 18.33 18.66 35.26
CA LYS A 370 17.37 19.75 35.05
C LYS A 370 17.59 20.41 33.68
N SER A 371 16.63 20.25 32.78
CA SER A 371 16.59 20.93 31.49
C SER A 371 16.20 22.40 31.65
N GLN A 372 16.78 23.24 30.81
CA GLN A 372 16.44 24.67 30.72
C GLN A 372 15.56 24.96 29.51
N GLN A 373 15.84 24.33 28.37
CA GLN A 373 15.10 24.48 27.14
C GLN A 373 15.26 23.23 26.28
N ALA A 374 14.25 22.93 25.46
CA ALA A 374 14.28 21.80 24.54
C ALA A 374 13.76 22.21 23.16
N VAL A 375 14.33 21.63 22.10
CA VAL A 375 13.95 21.89 20.72
C VAL A 375 13.71 20.58 19.97
N LEU A 376 12.50 20.45 19.43
CA LEU A 376 12.06 19.31 18.65
C LEU A 376 12.36 19.55 17.16
N THR A 377 12.93 18.54 16.53
CA THR A 377 13.12 18.46 15.09
C THR A 377 12.49 17.17 14.57
N PRO A 378 12.30 17.01 13.24
CA PRO A 378 11.79 15.75 12.68
C PRO A 378 12.66 14.52 13.00
N GLN A 379 13.97 14.72 13.24
CA GLN A 379 14.95 13.64 13.44
C GLN A 379 15.32 13.44 14.92
N PHE A 380 15.43 14.53 15.69
CA PHE A 380 15.95 14.53 17.05
C PHE A 380 15.22 15.52 17.97
N LEU A 381 15.30 15.24 19.27
CA LEU A 381 14.99 16.18 20.33
C LEU A 381 16.30 16.62 21.00
N HIS A 382 16.59 17.92 20.92
CA HIS A 382 17.76 18.53 21.55
C HIS A 382 17.38 19.19 22.87
N VAL A 383 18.04 18.83 23.95
CA VAL A 383 17.73 19.32 25.29
C VAL A 383 18.99 19.92 25.90
N ILE A 384 18.91 21.15 26.38
CA ILE A 384 20.02 21.80 27.08
C ILE A 384 19.80 21.77 28.59
N THR A 385 20.86 21.44 29.31
CA THR A 385 21.02 21.60 30.75
C THR A 385 22.05 22.69 31.00
N SER A 386 22.25 23.13 32.24
CA SER A 386 23.28 24.14 32.54
C SER A 386 24.70 23.73 32.10
N GLN A 387 24.97 22.43 31.94
CA GLN A 387 26.29 21.88 31.68
C GLN A 387 26.37 20.99 30.42
N SER A 388 25.24 20.69 29.78
CA SER A 388 25.24 19.73 28.68
C SER A 388 24.19 19.97 27.62
N LEU A 389 24.51 19.59 26.39
CA LEU A 389 23.59 19.42 25.28
C LEU A 389 23.35 17.91 25.09
N GLN A 390 22.09 17.51 25.24
CA GLN A 390 21.62 16.13 25.11
C GLN A 390 20.81 15.98 23.82
N CYS A 391 20.89 14.81 23.19
CA CYS A 391 20.20 14.51 21.94
C CYS A 391 19.44 13.19 22.09
N PHE A 392 18.13 13.21 21.82
CA PHE A 392 17.27 12.03 21.89
C PHE A 392 16.65 11.74 20.53
N THR A 393 16.36 10.47 20.24
CA THR A 393 15.62 10.07 19.03
C THR A 393 14.13 10.38 19.18
N VAL A 394 13.43 10.57 18.05
CA VAL A 394 12.00 10.89 18.02
C VAL A 394 11.21 9.86 17.24
N ARG A 395 9.89 9.85 17.45
CA ARG A 395 8.97 8.88 16.84
C ARG A 395 8.09 9.48 15.75
N CYS A 396 8.35 10.73 15.35
CA CYS A 396 7.58 11.45 14.34
C CYS A 396 7.52 10.68 13.01
N SER A 397 8.66 10.15 12.53
CA SER A 397 8.72 9.40 11.27
C SER A 397 7.97 8.06 11.32
N ALA A 398 7.98 7.38 12.47
CA ALA A 398 7.21 6.16 12.69
C ALA A 398 5.70 6.43 12.64
N ALA A 399 5.24 7.47 13.34
CA ALA A 399 3.82 7.86 13.31
C ALA A 399 3.34 8.19 11.89
N VAL A 400 4.09 9.02 11.16
CA VAL A 400 3.75 9.36 9.78
C VAL A 400 3.69 8.10 8.90
N ALA A 401 4.61 7.15 9.11
CA ALA A 401 4.61 5.89 8.36
C ALA A 401 3.29 5.12 8.46
N HIS A 402 2.81 4.90 9.70
CA HIS A 402 1.59 4.14 9.96
C HIS A 402 0.32 4.90 9.55
N ASP A 403 0.36 6.23 9.57
CA ASP A 403 -0.77 7.06 9.15
C ASP A 403 -0.91 7.19 7.64
N GLU A 404 0.19 7.16 6.88
CA GLU A 404 0.18 7.28 5.42
C GLU A 404 -0.23 5.99 4.71
N ASP A 405 0.23 4.84 5.20
CA ASP A 405 0.08 3.57 4.49
C ASP A 405 -0.66 2.53 5.34
N LEU A 406 -1.89 2.21 4.92
CA LEU A 406 -2.76 1.23 5.57
C LEU A 406 -2.22 -0.21 5.47
N TYR A 407 -1.25 -0.46 4.58
CA TYR A 407 -0.58 -1.75 4.41
C TYR A 407 0.75 -1.83 5.17
N MET A 408 1.05 -0.88 6.07
CA MET A 408 2.19 -1.00 6.98
C MET A 408 2.00 -2.18 7.93
N ASP A 409 3.11 -2.84 8.25
CA ASP A 409 3.18 -4.10 9.04
C ASP A 409 2.49 -5.29 8.37
N THR A 410 2.38 -5.26 7.04
CA THR A 410 2.02 -6.41 6.22
C THR A 410 3.27 -7.18 5.76
N THR A 411 3.09 -8.24 4.98
CA THR A 411 4.20 -9.00 4.39
C THR A 411 5.05 -8.19 3.40
N PHE A 412 4.60 -7.02 2.96
CA PHE A 412 5.29 -6.18 1.98
C PHE A 412 6.08 -5.02 2.58
N LYS A 413 5.60 -4.42 3.68
CA LYS A 413 6.23 -3.25 4.31
C LYS A 413 6.14 -3.36 5.83
N ALA A 414 7.21 -2.93 6.50
CA ALA A 414 7.27 -2.83 7.95
C ALA A 414 7.92 -1.51 8.36
N CYS A 415 7.56 -1.03 9.55
CA CYS A 415 8.25 0.08 10.19
C CYS A 415 8.43 -0.24 11.68
N PRO A 416 9.52 0.22 12.32
CA PRO A 416 9.62 0.13 13.77
C PRO A 416 8.41 0.80 14.45
N PRO A 417 7.83 0.17 15.49
CA PRO A 417 6.60 0.65 16.10
C PRO A 417 6.80 1.96 16.87
N VAL A 418 5.77 2.79 16.91
CA VAL A 418 5.77 4.06 17.67
C VAL A 418 6.02 3.85 19.17
N SER A 419 5.58 2.70 19.72
CA SER A 419 5.75 2.32 21.12
C SER A 419 7.19 1.91 21.50
N MET A 420 8.11 1.88 20.55
CA MET A 420 9.51 1.56 20.81
C MET A 420 10.16 2.61 21.71
N ASP A 421 10.83 2.16 22.79
CA ASP A 421 11.55 3.02 23.76
C ASP A 421 12.47 4.01 23.05
N VAL A 422 12.48 5.27 23.47
CA VAL A 422 13.41 6.29 22.93
C VAL A 422 14.83 6.07 23.45
N CYS A 423 15.84 6.43 22.65
CA CYS A 423 17.23 6.44 23.10
C CYS A 423 17.80 7.86 23.23
N ALA A 424 18.75 7.99 24.14
CA ALA A 424 19.66 9.10 24.24
C ALA A 424 20.94 8.76 23.47
N LEU A 425 21.38 9.69 22.62
CA LEU A 425 22.69 9.65 21.98
C LEU A 425 23.74 10.26 22.92
N ARG A 426 24.89 10.67 22.38
CA ARG A 426 25.95 11.28 23.19
C ARG A 426 25.54 12.63 23.78
N ILE A 427 25.98 12.83 25.02
CA ILE A 427 25.90 14.09 25.76
C ILE A 427 27.17 14.91 25.46
N GLN A 428 27.00 16.14 24.98
CA GLN A 428 28.10 17.07 24.73
C GLN A 428 28.16 18.11 25.86
N LEU A 429 29.32 18.26 26.50
CA LEU A 429 29.48 19.18 27.64
C LEU A 429 29.73 20.62 27.17
N PHE A 430 29.05 21.57 27.82
CA PHE A 430 29.21 23.01 27.65
C PHE A 430 29.19 23.68 29.02
N ILE A 431 29.73 24.89 29.14
CA ILE A 431 29.71 25.63 30.41
C ILE A 431 28.64 26.71 30.33
N GLY A 432 27.62 26.60 31.19
CA GLY A 432 26.63 27.65 31.39
C GLY A 432 25.69 27.87 30.20
N LEU A 433 25.20 26.80 29.55
CA LEU A 433 24.15 26.96 28.54
C LEU A 433 22.94 27.69 29.16
N LYS A 434 22.27 28.52 28.35
CA LYS A 434 21.06 29.28 28.73
C LYS A 434 19.93 29.20 27.72
N ALA A 435 20.24 29.13 26.42
CA ALA A 435 19.22 29.09 25.36
C ALA A 435 19.70 28.32 24.13
N ILE A 436 18.75 27.73 23.40
CA ILE A 436 18.96 26.92 22.19
C ILE A 436 17.97 27.33 21.08
N CYS A 437 18.43 27.31 19.84
CA CYS A 437 17.60 27.42 18.65
C CYS A 437 18.06 26.43 17.59
N HIS A 438 17.14 25.90 16.79
CA HIS A 438 17.45 25.00 15.68
C HIS A 438 17.18 25.68 14.33
N PHE A 439 18.06 25.48 13.37
CA PHE A 439 17.91 25.95 12.01
C PHE A 439 18.53 24.96 11.03
N LYS A 440 17.70 24.28 10.23
CA LYS A 440 18.12 23.26 9.25
C LYS A 440 19.04 22.19 9.86
N SER A 441 20.34 22.21 9.57
CA SER A 441 21.35 21.29 10.12
C SER A 441 22.26 21.96 11.17
N HIS A 442 21.79 23.06 11.76
CA HIS A 442 22.56 23.88 12.70
C HIS A 442 21.79 24.05 14.01
N ILE A 443 22.50 23.90 15.12
CA ILE A 443 22.01 24.18 16.47
C ILE A 443 22.78 25.39 16.99
N ILE A 444 22.06 26.42 17.39
CA ILE A 444 22.64 27.63 17.95
C ILE A 444 22.48 27.61 19.46
N LEU A 445 23.59 27.82 20.17
CA LEU A 445 23.67 27.73 21.63
C LEU A 445 24.21 29.02 22.21
N LEU A 446 23.52 29.56 23.20
CA LEU A 446 24.02 30.66 24.02
C LEU A 446 24.56 30.11 25.34
N THR A 447 25.83 30.37 25.61
CA THR A 447 26.45 30.13 26.92
C THR A 447 26.68 31.43 27.67
N LYS A 448 26.56 31.35 28.99
CA LYS A 448 26.83 32.41 29.95
C LYS A 448 27.42 31.79 31.21
N ALA A 449 28.65 32.18 31.53
CA ALA A 449 29.29 31.83 32.78
C ALA A 449 28.60 32.57 33.93
N ASP A 450 28.04 31.85 34.89
CA ASP A 450 27.48 32.47 36.09
C ASP A 450 28.63 33.02 36.96
N PRO A 451 28.58 34.30 37.39
CA PRO A 451 29.68 34.93 38.13
C PRO A 451 29.92 34.33 39.52
N GLU A 452 28.98 33.54 40.04
CA GLU A 452 29.03 32.95 41.38
C GLU A 452 29.82 31.62 41.44
N ALA A 453 30.24 31.07 40.30
CA ALA A 453 30.97 29.80 40.23
C ALA A 453 32.50 29.96 40.17
N ILE A 454 33.05 31.11 40.56
CA ILE A 454 34.48 31.22 40.94
C ILE A 454 34.55 30.80 42.41
N PRO A 455 35.09 29.61 42.76
CA PRO A 455 35.36 29.32 44.15
C PRO A 455 36.39 30.35 44.63
N GLU A 456 36.05 31.04 45.72
CA GLU A 456 36.98 31.88 46.47
C GLU A 456 38.33 31.19 46.52
N ARG A 457 39.32 31.88 45.96
CA ARG A 457 40.71 31.49 45.88
C ARG A 457 41.19 31.26 47.32
N ARG A 458 41.12 30.02 47.80
CA ARG A 458 41.69 29.60 49.09
C ARG A 458 43.13 30.09 49.13
N GLU A 459 43.42 30.96 50.09
CA GLU A 459 44.77 31.33 50.47
C GLU A 459 45.59 30.05 50.69
N SER A 460 46.63 29.84 49.88
CA SER A 460 47.62 28.81 50.15
C SER A 460 48.78 29.42 50.96
N PRO A 461 49.29 28.71 51.99
CA PRO A 461 50.32 29.25 52.85
C PRO A 461 51.70 29.21 52.17
N LYS A 462 52.50 30.21 52.51
CA LYS A 462 53.90 30.47 52.12
C LYS A 462 54.77 29.22 51.89
N ARG A 463 55.56 29.20 50.80
CA ARG A 463 57.03 28.97 50.81
C ARG A 463 57.70 29.31 49.46
N LEU A 464 58.51 30.38 49.50
CA LEU A 464 59.84 30.62 48.89
C LEU A 464 60.23 29.87 47.60
N LEU A 465 60.50 30.61 46.51
CA LEU A 465 61.86 31.02 46.10
C LEU A 465 61.82 31.96 44.88
N SER A 466 62.69 32.96 44.93
CA SER A 466 62.85 34.08 44.01
C SER A 466 63.65 33.75 42.74
N ARG A 467 63.33 34.39 41.61
CA ARG A 467 64.34 35.15 40.84
C ARG A 467 63.68 36.16 39.89
N LYS A 468 64.08 37.43 40.03
CA LYS A 468 63.85 38.53 39.09
C LYS A 468 64.52 38.22 37.75
N ASP A 469 63.87 38.59 36.65
CA ASP A 469 64.44 39.55 35.70
C ASP A 469 63.35 40.24 34.87
N ALA A 470 63.59 41.51 34.58
CA ALA A 470 62.65 42.47 34.02
C ALA A 470 62.62 42.43 32.48
N SER A 471 61.45 42.65 31.89
CA SER A 471 61.37 43.44 30.65
C SER A 471 59.99 44.10 30.51
N VAL A 472 60.01 45.41 30.31
CA VAL A 472 58.87 46.28 30.06
C VAL A 472 58.41 46.09 28.61
N ARG A 473 57.16 45.67 28.40
CA ARG A 473 56.40 45.96 27.18
C ARG A 473 54.96 46.35 27.54
N SER A 474 54.59 47.54 27.09
CA SER A 474 53.27 48.17 27.13
C SER A 474 52.14 47.17 26.89
N ARG A 475 51.33 46.90 27.92
CA ARG A 475 50.03 46.22 27.77
C ARG A 475 48.96 47.28 27.59
N ILE A 476 48.39 47.30 26.38
CA ILE A 476 47.00 47.68 26.14
C ILE A 476 46.15 46.95 27.20
N PRO A 477 45.20 47.60 27.89
CA PRO A 477 44.37 46.89 28.86
C PRO A 477 43.63 45.77 28.14
N PRO A 478 43.62 44.52 28.65
CA PRO A 478 42.84 43.46 28.04
C PRO A 478 41.37 43.88 28.09
N VAL A 479 40.71 43.84 26.93
CA VAL A 479 39.26 43.85 26.82
C VAL A 479 38.75 42.76 27.78
N PRO A 480 37.84 43.04 28.71
CA PRO A 480 37.34 42.03 29.62
C PRO A 480 36.79 40.87 28.80
N GLU A 481 37.30 39.65 29.04
CA GLU A 481 36.76 38.44 28.43
C GLU A 481 35.27 38.38 28.74
N ALA A 482 34.45 38.46 27.69
CA ALA A 482 33.01 38.40 27.81
C ALA A 482 32.64 37.05 28.45
N GLY A 483 31.94 37.07 29.59
CA GLY A 483 31.46 35.86 30.27
C GLY A 483 30.34 35.12 29.53
N TRP A 484 30.25 35.24 28.20
CA TRP A 484 29.23 34.65 27.35
C TRP A 484 29.81 34.28 25.98
N SER A 485 29.20 33.32 25.30
CA SER A 485 29.55 32.95 23.93
C SER A 485 28.34 32.40 23.16
N LEU A 486 28.25 32.72 21.87
CA LEU A 486 27.21 32.21 20.98
C LEU A 486 27.84 31.22 20.00
N TYR A 487 27.41 29.96 20.04
CA TYR A 487 27.94 28.88 19.21
C TYR A 487 26.95 28.51 18.10
N ILE A 488 27.47 28.21 16.92
CA ILE A 488 26.79 27.46 15.86
C ILE A 488 27.42 26.07 15.84
N VAL A 489 26.62 25.05 16.16
CA VAL A 489 27.01 23.64 16.17
C VAL A 489 26.33 22.96 14.99
N ASN A 490 27.13 22.42 14.07
CA ASN A 490 26.61 21.70 12.92
C ASN A 490 26.22 20.28 13.35
N THR A 491 25.04 19.81 12.95
CA THR A 491 24.67 18.40 13.08
C THR A 491 25.33 17.58 11.99
N ILE A 492 25.64 16.32 12.28
CA ILE A 492 26.19 15.39 11.28
C ILE A 492 25.09 15.00 10.29
N ALA A 493 25.47 14.78 9.02
CA ALA A 493 24.54 14.36 7.99
C ALA A 493 23.87 13.01 8.37
N PRO A 494 22.56 12.81 8.13
CA PRO A 494 21.84 11.61 8.56
C PRO A 494 22.48 10.30 8.09
N VAL A 495 22.97 10.25 6.84
CA VAL A 495 23.64 9.06 6.27
C VAL A 495 24.96 8.76 6.98
N GLN A 496 25.73 9.78 7.37
CA GLN A 496 26.99 9.59 8.09
C GLN A 496 26.73 9.06 9.51
N LEU A 497 25.73 9.63 10.21
CA LEU A 497 25.34 9.13 11.53
C LEU A 497 24.78 7.71 11.44
N TYR A 498 24.01 7.38 10.40
CA TYR A 498 23.56 6.02 10.12
C TYR A 498 24.75 5.04 9.98
N LYS A 499 25.78 5.39 9.21
CA LYS A 499 26.99 4.54 9.07
C LYS A 499 27.66 4.30 10.43
N GLU A 500 27.75 5.33 11.27
CA GLU A 500 28.25 5.18 12.64
C GLU A 500 27.37 4.26 13.51
N MET A 501 26.04 4.36 13.39
CA MET A 501 25.09 3.50 14.09
C MET A 501 25.24 2.02 13.67
N VAL A 502 25.44 1.77 12.38
CA VAL A 502 25.70 0.42 11.85
C VAL A 502 27.03 -0.12 12.39
N ASP A 503 28.10 0.68 12.37
CA ASP A 503 29.39 0.29 12.92
C ASP A 503 29.32 0.00 14.42
N TYR A 504 28.60 0.83 15.17
CA TYR A 504 28.37 0.63 16.60
C TYR A 504 27.52 -0.64 16.86
N SER A 505 26.54 -0.93 16.01
CA SER A 505 25.72 -2.15 16.09
C SER A 505 26.53 -3.44 15.99
N ASN A 506 27.65 -3.41 15.25
CA ASN A 506 28.54 -4.56 15.10
C ASN A 506 29.14 -5.01 16.44
N THR A 507 29.27 -4.11 17.42
CA THR A 507 29.73 -4.46 18.77
C THR A 507 28.72 -5.30 19.56
N TYR A 508 27.43 -5.23 19.22
CA TYR A 508 26.35 -5.98 19.87
C TYR A 508 25.98 -7.29 19.16
N LYS A 509 26.48 -7.52 17.94
CA LYS A 509 26.14 -8.68 17.09
C LYS A 509 26.34 -10.04 17.77
N THR A 510 27.22 -10.14 18.77
CA THR A 510 27.57 -11.41 19.44
C THR A 510 27.02 -11.55 20.87
N VAL A 511 26.54 -10.46 21.50
CA VAL A 511 26.24 -10.44 22.95
C VAL A 511 24.80 -10.01 23.27
N LYS A 512 24.18 -9.10 22.48
CA LYS A 512 22.83 -8.55 22.76
C LYS A 512 22.03 -8.27 21.48
N THR A 513 21.38 -9.30 20.94
CA THR A 513 20.57 -9.18 19.70
C THR A 513 19.47 -8.11 19.79
N GLN A 514 18.82 -7.96 20.95
CA GLN A 514 17.78 -6.94 21.16
C GLN A 514 18.32 -5.50 21.10
N SER A 515 19.50 -5.22 21.66
CA SER A 515 20.12 -3.89 21.59
C SER A 515 20.59 -3.55 20.18
N CYS A 516 21.00 -4.56 19.40
CA CYS A 516 21.35 -4.42 17.99
C CYS A 516 20.12 -4.06 17.14
N ILE A 517 19.02 -4.81 17.31
CA ILE A 517 17.74 -4.53 16.63
C ILE A 517 17.23 -3.14 16.99
N HIS A 518 17.27 -2.78 18.27
CA HIS A 518 16.84 -1.47 18.73
C HIS A 518 17.66 -0.35 18.06
N LEU A 519 18.99 -0.44 18.07
CA LEU A 519 19.86 0.56 17.46
C LEU A 519 19.65 0.68 15.94
N LEU A 520 19.53 -0.44 15.23
CA LEU A 520 19.28 -0.43 13.79
C LEU A 520 17.88 0.09 13.46
N SER A 521 16.89 -0.16 14.32
CA SER A 521 15.55 0.41 14.18
C SER A 521 15.56 1.92 14.36
N GLU A 522 16.35 2.45 15.31
CA GLU A 522 16.59 3.89 15.45
C GLU A 522 17.25 4.48 14.20
N ALA A 523 18.25 3.78 13.67
CA ALA A 523 18.97 4.20 12.47
C ALA A 523 18.04 4.23 11.24
N HIS A 524 17.14 3.25 11.12
CA HIS A 524 16.11 3.21 10.08
C HIS A 524 15.12 4.37 10.21
N LEU A 525 14.64 4.67 11.43
CA LEU A 525 13.74 5.80 11.68
C LEU A 525 14.39 7.16 11.39
N LEU A 526 15.71 7.29 11.63
CA LEU A 526 16.50 8.48 11.27
C LEU A 526 16.50 8.70 9.75
N LEU A 527 16.83 7.68 8.96
CA LEU A 527 16.84 7.78 7.50
C LEU A 527 15.43 8.05 6.96
N ARG A 528 14.41 7.42 7.54
CA ARG A 528 13.01 7.66 7.17
C ARG A 528 12.59 9.10 7.48
N ALA A 529 12.99 9.65 8.62
CA ALA A 529 12.75 11.06 8.97
C ALA A 529 13.42 12.02 7.97
N ALA A 530 14.64 11.71 7.52
CA ALA A 530 15.33 12.50 6.51
C ALA A 530 14.65 12.44 5.13
N LEU A 531 14.05 11.30 4.76
CA LEU A 531 13.29 11.16 3.49
C LEU A 531 12.02 12.01 3.46
N LEU A 532 11.37 12.22 4.62
CA LEU A 532 10.19 13.08 4.75
C LEU A 532 10.50 14.57 4.47
N ASP A 533 11.73 15.02 4.73
CA ASP A 533 12.17 16.41 4.52
C ASP A 533 12.96 16.60 3.20
N SER A 534 12.76 15.71 2.22
CA SER A 534 13.58 15.66 1.00
C SER A 534 13.39 16.82 0.01
N SER A 535 12.55 17.81 0.34
CA SER A 535 12.23 18.93 -0.55
C SER A 535 13.39 19.89 -0.83
N GLN A 536 14.45 19.87 0.00
CA GLN A 536 15.63 20.74 -0.13
C GLN A 536 16.93 19.98 -0.44
N LEU A 537 16.88 18.66 -0.65
CA LEU A 537 18.07 17.84 -0.90
C LEU A 537 18.45 17.84 -2.40
N GLU A 538 19.74 17.88 -2.69
CA GLU A 538 20.25 17.70 -4.04
C GLU A 538 19.94 16.27 -4.54
N PRO A 539 19.72 16.05 -5.86
CA PRO A 539 19.33 14.75 -6.38
C PRO A 539 20.35 13.64 -6.07
N SER A 540 21.64 13.96 -5.99
CA SER A 540 22.69 13.02 -5.59
C SER A 540 22.61 12.60 -4.12
N GLU A 541 22.29 13.56 -3.23
CA GLU A 541 22.10 13.27 -1.80
C GLU A 541 20.84 12.44 -1.57
N LYS A 542 19.80 12.70 -2.38
CA LYS A 542 18.56 11.90 -2.36
C LYS A 542 18.81 10.45 -2.79
N THR A 543 19.64 10.21 -3.81
CA THR A 543 20.00 8.84 -4.20
C THR A 543 20.83 8.14 -3.13
N GLU A 544 21.82 8.82 -2.53
CA GLU A 544 22.60 8.25 -1.42
C GLU A 544 21.70 7.90 -0.22
N LEU A 545 20.74 8.77 0.11
CA LEU A 545 19.79 8.55 1.18
C LEU A 545 18.86 7.35 0.92
N LEU A 546 18.38 7.18 -0.32
CA LEU A 546 17.56 6.04 -0.71
C LEU A 546 18.35 4.72 -0.69
N GLU A 547 19.62 4.75 -1.11
CA GLU A 547 20.52 3.59 -1.02
C GLU A 547 20.77 3.21 0.43
N ALA A 548 21.10 4.19 1.30
CA ALA A 548 21.24 3.96 2.73
C ALA A 548 19.95 3.42 3.36
N PHE A 549 18.78 3.89 2.93
CA PHE A 549 17.49 3.38 3.40
C PHE A 549 17.29 1.90 3.01
N LYS A 550 17.55 1.53 1.76
CA LYS A 550 17.50 0.12 1.32
C LYS A 550 18.50 -0.75 2.08
N GLU A 551 19.71 -0.24 2.31
CA GLU A 551 20.72 -0.92 3.11
C GLU A 551 20.25 -1.12 4.57
N SER A 552 19.60 -0.12 5.17
CA SER A 552 19.06 -0.23 6.52
C SER A 552 17.98 -1.31 6.63
N CYS A 553 17.15 -1.44 5.59
CA CYS A 553 16.16 -2.51 5.49
C CYS A 553 16.84 -3.88 5.41
N ALA A 554 17.93 -4.00 4.64
CA ALA A 554 18.70 -5.24 4.57
C ALA A 554 19.33 -5.61 5.93
N HIS A 555 19.91 -4.65 6.67
CA HIS A 555 20.48 -4.91 8.00
C HIS A 555 19.43 -5.31 9.04
N LEU A 556 18.23 -4.71 8.98
CA LEU A 556 17.09 -5.14 9.81
C LEU A 556 16.62 -6.54 9.41
N GLY A 557 16.52 -6.83 8.11
CA GLY A 557 16.25 -8.16 7.57
C GLY A 557 17.23 -9.21 8.10
N ASP A 558 18.54 -8.91 8.06
CA ASP A 558 19.62 -9.77 8.57
C ASP A 558 19.49 -10.02 10.09
N CYS A 559 18.96 -9.06 10.85
CA CYS A 559 18.77 -9.20 12.29
C CYS A 559 17.54 -10.04 12.61
N TYR A 560 16.40 -9.76 11.97
CA TYR A 560 15.17 -10.53 12.17
C TYR A 560 15.27 -11.95 11.61
N SER A 561 16.07 -12.18 10.57
CA SER A 561 16.29 -13.52 10.03
C SER A 561 17.01 -14.44 11.02
N ARG A 562 17.83 -13.89 11.92
CA ARG A 562 18.55 -14.60 12.98
C ARG A 562 17.73 -14.80 14.26
N LEU A 563 16.50 -14.28 14.31
CA LEU A 563 15.63 -14.45 15.46
C LEU A 563 14.81 -15.74 15.37
N ASP A 564 14.63 -16.37 16.53
CA ASP A 564 13.70 -17.50 16.73
C ASP A 564 12.41 -17.07 17.46
N THR A 565 12.19 -15.76 17.62
CA THR A 565 11.03 -15.18 18.31
C THR A 565 9.84 -15.00 17.36
N GLU A 566 8.68 -14.64 17.90
CA GLU A 566 7.48 -14.31 17.12
C GLU A 566 7.74 -13.17 16.11
N GLN A 567 8.69 -12.28 16.37
CA GLN A 567 9.06 -11.16 15.49
C GLN A 567 9.90 -11.58 14.28
N SER A 568 10.27 -12.86 14.15
CA SER A 568 11.05 -13.37 13.02
C SER A 568 10.36 -13.19 11.66
N HIS A 569 9.03 -13.10 11.62
CA HIS A 569 8.26 -12.84 10.41
C HIS A 569 8.58 -11.48 9.78
N LEU A 570 9.07 -10.51 10.57
CA LEU A 570 9.43 -9.17 10.08
C LEU A 570 10.64 -9.17 9.14
N ALA A 571 11.40 -10.28 9.08
CA ALA A 571 12.48 -10.42 8.11
C ALA A 571 11.97 -10.25 6.66
N LEU A 572 10.78 -10.80 6.35
CA LEU A 572 10.20 -10.76 5.01
C LEU A 572 9.94 -9.33 4.49
N PRO A 573 9.15 -8.48 5.16
CA PRO A 573 8.91 -7.12 4.69
C PRO A 573 10.18 -6.27 4.62
N TYR A 574 11.14 -6.44 5.55
CA TYR A 574 12.40 -5.69 5.49
C TYR A 574 13.28 -6.10 4.31
N TYR A 575 13.37 -7.40 3.96
CA TYR A 575 14.07 -7.81 2.74
C TYR A 575 13.35 -7.37 1.46
N LYS A 576 12.00 -7.34 1.45
CA LYS A 576 11.27 -6.79 0.30
C LYS A 576 11.52 -5.29 0.13
N MET A 577 11.57 -4.54 1.22
CA MET A 577 11.85 -3.10 1.18
C MET A 577 13.29 -2.78 0.77
N SER A 578 14.26 -3.67 1.02
CA SER A 578 15.63 -3.47 0.53
C SER A 578 15.75 -3.66 -0.99
N GLY A 579 14.84 -4.43 -1.60
CA GLY A 579 14.85 -4.75 -3.03
C GLY A 579 15.99 -5.70 -3.42
N LEU A 580 16.53 -6.45 -2.46
CA LEU A 580 17.56 -7.46 -2.71
C LEU A 580 16.95 -8.73 -3.31
N SER A 581 17.73 -9.40 -4.15
CA SER A 581 17.36 -10.71 -4.70
C SER A 581 17.56 -11.83 -3.66
N LEU A 582 16.95 -13.00 -3.88
CA LEU A 582 17.14 -14.16 -2.99
C LEU A 582 18.62 -14.58 -2.92
N ALA A 583 19.34 -14.56 -4.05
CA ALA A 583 20.76 -14.86 -4.10
C ALA A 583 21.61 -13.86 -3.29
N GLU A 584 21.29 -12.56 -3.38
CA GLU A 584 21.98 -11.52 -2.61
C GLU A 584 21.75 -11.67 -1.11
N VAL A 585 20.53 -11.98 -0.67
CA VAL A 585 20.24 -12.26 0.74
C VAL A 585 21.00 -13.49 1.23
N LEU A 586 21.02 -14.58 0.46
CA LEU A 586 21.77 -15.80 0.83
C LEU A 586 23.28 -15.58 0.89
N ALA A 587 23.83 -14.66 0.08
CA ALA A 587 25.24 -14.28 0.13
C ALA A 587 25.60 -13.52 1.42
N ARG A 588 24.63 -12.82 2.02
CA ARG A 588 24.81 -12.06 3.29
C ARG A 588 24.76 -12.95 4.53
N VAL A 589 24.16 -14.14 4.42
CA VAL A 589 24.11 -15.11 5.52
C VAL A 589 25.52 -15.66 5.77
N ALA A 590 26.03 -15.45 6.98
CA ALA A 590 27.32 -16.00 7.39
C ALA A 590 27.17 -17.51 7.63
N TRP A 591 27.49 -18.30 6.60
CA TRP A 591 27.58 -19.76 6.70
C TRP A 591 28.73 -20.13 7.65
N THR A 592 28.42 -20.35 8.93
CA THR A 592 29.38 -21.02 9.81
C THR A 592 29.56 -22.46 9.31
N GLY A 593 30.75 -23.05 9.45
CA GLY A 593 31.21 -24.19 8.65
C GLY A 593 30.27 -25.40 8.56
N GLU A 594 30.50 -26.22 7.53
CA GLU A 594 29.80 -27.47 7.18
C GLU A 594 29.61 -28.38 8.39
N CYS A 595 28.47 -28.27 9.08
CA CYS A 595 28.11 -29.21 10.14
C CYS A 595 26.60 -29.44 10.11
N GLU A 596 26.19 -30.70 9.95
CA GLU A 596 24.80 -31.16 9.86
C GLU A 596 23.97 -30.92 11.15
N SER A 597 24.54 -30.25 12.16
CA SER A 597 23.92 -29.92 13.44
C SER A 597 23.56 -28.43 13.61
N GLN A 598 23.60 -27.63 12.54
CA GLN A 598 23.14 -26.24 12.56
C GLN A 598 21.61 -26.16 12.66
N LYS A 599 21.14 -25.51 13.72
CA LYS A 599 19.74 -25.04 13.79
C LYS A 599 19.64 -23.78 12.93
N TYR A 600 18.92 -23.87 11.83
CA TYR A 600 18.59 -22.70 11.01
C TYR A 600 17.49 -21.87 11.69
N GLU A 601 17.63 -20.56 11.65
CA GLU A 601 16.71 -19.64 12.31
C GLU A 601 15.38 -19.51 11.55
N ARG A 602 14.27 -19.42 12.30
CA ARG A 602 12.91 -19.39 11.75
C ARG A 602 12.68 -18.22 10.78
N GLY A 603 13.26 -17.06 11.04
CA GLY A 603 13.08 -15.87 10.19
C GLY A 603 13.68 -16.05 8.79
N LEU A 604 14.86 -16.65 8.69
CA LEU A 604 15.48 -16.95 7.40
C LEU A 604 14.67 -17.98 6.61
N ILE A 605 14.23 -19.06 7.27
CA ILE A 605 13.39 -20.10 6.64
C ILE A 605 12.09 -19.49 6.14
N PHE A 606 11.44 -18.65 6.97
CA PHE A 606 10.22 -17.95 6.61
C PHE A 606 10.40 -17.09 5.36
N TYR A 607 11.47 -16.29 5.29
CA TYR A 607 11.79 -15.47 4.11
C TYR A 607 12.03 -16.32 2.85
N ILE A 608 12.89 -17.34 2.93
CA ILE A 608 13.22 -18.18 1.77
C ILE A 608 11.96 -18.89 1.28
N ASN A 609 11.14 -19.44 2.20
CA ASN A 609 9.92 -20.15 1.84
C ASN A 609 8.97 -19.22 1.06
N HIS A 610 8.68 -18.02 1.58
CA HIS A 610 7.81 -17.06 0.89
C HIS A 610 8.39 -16.60 -0.45
N SER A 611 9.70 -16.35 -0.52
CA SER A 611 10.37 -15.93 -1.76
C SER A 611 10.29 -17.00 -2.85
N LEU A 612 10.43 -18.28 -2.47
CA LEU A 612 10.32 -19.41 -3.40
C LEU A 612 8.88 -19.67 -3.87
N TYR A 613 7.87 -19.24 -3.11
CA TYR A 613 6.46 -19.29 -3.51
C TYR A 613 6.06 -18.13 -4.44
N GLU A 614 6.73 -16.98 -4.37
CA GLU A 614 6.35 -15.77 -5.11
C GLU A 614 6.70 -15.77 -6.62
N ASN A 615 6.97 -16.93 -7.24
CA ASN A 615 7.26 -17.08 -8.68
C ASN A 615 8.25 -16.03 -9.20
N LEU A 616 9.38 -15.85 -8.50
CA LEU A 616 10.46 -14.97 -8.93
C LEU A 616 11.16 -15.57 -10.17
N ASP A 617 11.37 -14.78 -11.22
CA ASP A 617 12.16 -15.15 -12.42
C ASP A 617 13.68 -15.35 -12.10
N GLU A 618 14.05 -15.32 -10.81
CA GLU A 618 15.43 -15.45 -10.35
C GLU A 618 15.86 -16.91 -10.27
N GLU A 619 16.92 -17.27 -11.00
CA GLU A 619 17.57 -18.59 -10.95
C GLU A 619 18.75 -18.57 -9.97
N LEU A 620 18.76 -19.47 -8.98
CA LEU A 620 19.88 -19.61 -8.04
C LEU A 620 21.06 -20.33 -8.70
N SER A 621 22.29 -20.05 -8.23
CA SER A 621 23.47 -20.83 -8.59
C SER A 621 23.40 -22.24 -7.98
N GLU A 622 24.12 -23.20 -8.56
CA GLU A 622 24.16 -24.59 -8.09
C GLU A 622 24.53 -24.70 -6.61
N GLU A 623 25.52 -23.91 -6.15
CA GLU A 623 25.98 -23.88 -4.76
C GLU A 623 24.89 -23.35 -3.80
N LEU A 624 24.20 -22.27 -4.16
CA LEU A 624 23.15 -21.68 -3.34
C LEU A 624 21.92 -22.58 -3.30
N ALA A 625 21.54 -23.19 -4.43
CA ALA A 625 20.44 -24.14 -4.50
C ALA A 625 20.70 -25.39 -3.64
N ALA A 626 21.93 -25.93 -3.64
CA ALA A 626 22.31 -27.04 -2.76
C ALA A 626 22.18 -26.66 -1.28
N LYS A 627 22.60 -25.46 -0.89
CA LYS A 627 22.45 -24.94 0.48
C LYS A 627 20.97 -24.77 0.88
N VAL A 628 20.14 -24.20 0.01
CA VAL A 628 18.69 -24.06 0.28
C VAL A 628 18.06 -25.44 0.49
N ALA A 629 18.38 -26.42 -0.35
CA ALA A 629 17.89 -27.79 -0.17
C ALA A 629 18.35 -28.41 1.16
N GLN A 630 19.59 -28.16 1.58
CA GLN A 630 20.11 -28.59 2.88
C GLN A 630 19.34 -27.96 4.05
N ILE A 631 19.05 -26.65 3.98
CA ILE A 631 18.29 -25.92 5.03
C ILE A 631 16.92 -26.56 5.23
N PHE A 632 16.16 -26.75 4.15
CA PHE A 632 14.84 -27.36 4.24
C PHE A 632 14.88 -28.84 4.62
N HIS A 633 15.93 -29.58 4.24
CA HIS A 633 16.11 -30.96 4.70
C HIS A 633 16.21 -31.05 6.23
N VAL A 634 16.97 -30.13 6.86
CA VAL A 634 17.21 -30.13 8.31
C VAL A 634 16.07 -29.47 9.08
N ALA A 635 15.57 -28.33 8.61
CA ALA A 635 14.61 -27.52 9.36
C ALA A 635 13.15 -27.92 9.11
N GLU A 636 12.73 -28.02 7.84
CA GLU A 636 11.35 -28.28 7.44
C GLU A 636 11.26 -29.32 6.30
N PRO A 637 11.56 -30.61 6.59
CA PRO A 637 11.64 -31.65 5.57
C PRO A 637 10.34 -31.86 4.77
N LYS A 638 9.20 -31.46 5.33
CA LYS A 638 7.88 -31.47 4.67
C LYS A 638 7.80 -30.53 3.47
N GLN A 639 8.49 -29.39 3.53
CA GLN A 639 8.46 -28.36 2.48
C GLN A 639 9.50 -28.64 1.38
N LEU A 640 10.45 -29.55 1.61
CA LEU A 640 11.53 -29.84 0.66
C LEU A 640 11.04 -30.23 -0.75
N PRO A 641 10.01 -31.09 -0.92
CA PRO A 641 9.47 -31.38 -2.25
C PRO A 641 8.93 -30.13 -2.96
N HIS A 642 8.24 -29.25 -2.23
CA HIS A 642 7.70 -28.00 -2.76
C HIS A 642 8.82 -27.03 -3.18
N VAL A 643 9.87 -26.93 -2.37
CA VAL A 643 11.06 -26.10 -2.63
C VAL A 643 11.79 -26.56 -3.90
N LEU A 644 12.01 -27.87 -4.06
CA LEU A 644 12.69 -28.41 -5.25
C LEU A 644 11.92 -28.20 -6.56
N CYS A 645 10.60 -28.00 -6.47
CA CYS A 645 9.76 -27.69 -7.63
C CYS A 645 9.75 -26.20 -8.01
N SER A 646 10.31 -25.32 -7.18
CA SER A 646 10.39 -23.89 -7.45
C SER A 646 11.27 -23.62 -8.68
N PRO A 647 10.90 -22.66 -9.56
CA PRO A 647 11.72 -22.27 -10.72
C PRO A 647 13.12 -21.82 -10.31
N SER A 648 13.27 -21.18 -9.15
CA SER A 648 14.56 -20.71 -8.64
C SER A 648 15.57 -21.82 -8.35
N MET A 649 15.10 -23.06 -8.18
CA MET A 649 15.91 -24.25 -7.88
C MET A 649 16.32 -25.04 -9.13
N LYS A 650 16.09 -24.51 -10.33
CA LYS A 650 16.36 -25.19 -11.61
C LYS A 650 17.79 -25.73 -11.75
N ASN A 651 18.78 -25.02 -11.23
CA ASN A 651 20.21 -25.34 -11.34
C ASN A 651 20.74 -26.30 -10.26
N ILE A 652 19.88 -26.88 -9.41
CA ILE A 652 20.34 -27.86 -8.41
C ILE A 652 20.87 -29.13 -9.09
N HIS A 653 22.01 -29.64 -8.60
CA HIS A 653 22.54 -30.92 -9.08
C HIS A 653 21.53 -32.05 -8.77
N PRO A 654 21.05 -32.80 -9.78
CA PRO A 654 19.99 -33.79 -9.60
C PRO A 654 20.34 -34.89 -8.58
N SER A 655 21.62 -35.32 -8.50
CA SER A 655 22.04 -36.33 -7.52
C SER A 655 21.94 -35.84 -6.06
N THR A 656 22.19 -34.55 -5.81
CA THR A 656 22.08 -33.92 -4.49
C THR A 656 20.62 -33.82 -4.07
N ALA A 657 19.75 -33.37 -4.98
CA ALA A 657 18.30 -33.35 -4.76
C ALA A 657 17.78 -34.76 -4.43
N LEU A 658 18.20 -35.77 -5.19
CA LEU A 658 17.80 -37.16 -4.96
C LEU A 658 18.31 -37.72 -3.63
N HIS A 659 19.53 -37.36 -3.23
CA HIS A 659 20.10 -37.77 -1.94
C HIS A 659 19.22 -37.30 -0.77
N TYR A 660 18.79 -36.03 -0.77
CA TYR A 660 17.90 -35.52 0.28
C TYR A 660 16.50 -36.12 0.21
N LEU A 661 15.95 -36.34 -0.99
CA LEU A 661 14.64 -36.99 -1.16
C LEU A 661 14.63 -38.45 -0.66
N LYS A 662 15.72 -39.23 -0.85
CA LYS A 662 15.82 -40.60 -0.32
C LYS A 662 15.84 -40.65 1.21
N LYS A 663 16.37 -39.62 1.88
CA LYS A 663 16.35 -39.53 3.35
C LYS A 663 14.94 -39.29 3.89
N LEU A 664 14.02 -38.70 3.10
CA LEU A 664 12.63 -38.47 3.48
C LEU A 664 11.76 -39.73 3.50
N ASP A 665 12.17 -40.82 2.85
CA ASP A 665 11.41 -42.09 2.80
C ASP A 665 11.18 -42.73 4.19
N THR A 666 11.95 -42.28 5.18
CA THR A 666 11.86 -42.73 6.57
C THR A 666 10.78 -41.99 7.38
N CYS A 667 10.15 -40.96 6.82
CA CYS A 667 9.20 -40.09 7.52
C CYS A 667 7.78 -40.16 6.95
N GLU A 668 6.77 -40.04 7.82
CA GLU A 668 5.33 -40.07 7.51
C GLU A 668 4.84 -38.80 6.77
N PHE A 669 5.38 -38.51 5.60
CA PHE A 669 4.95 -37.38 4.74
C PHE A 669 4.13 -37.86 3.55
N SER A 670 3.49 -36.95 2.80
CA SER A 670 2.67 -37.29 1.63
C SER A 670 3.48 -38.10 0.61
N PRO A 671 3.30 -39.42 0.53
CA PRO A 671 4.23 -40.29 -0.21
C PRO A 671 4.12 -40.07 -1.72
N ALA A 672 2.94 -39.62 -2.19
CA ALA A 672 2.72 -39.27 -3.59
C ALA A 672 3.56 -38.07 -4.07
N LEU A 673 3.72 -37.03 -3.25
CA LEU A 673 4.50 -35.84 -3.64
C LEU A 673 6.01 -36.15 -3.68
N VAL A 674 6.50 -36.91 -2.70
CA VAL A 674 7.91 -37.34 -2.65
C VAL A 674 8.26 -38.26 -3.83
N THR A 675 7.36 -39.18 -4.20
CA THR A 675 7.57 -40.06 -5.36
C THR A 675 7.52 -39.30 -6.69
N LEU A 676 6.60 -38.35 -6.86
CA LEU A 676 6.55 -37.50 -8.06
C LEU A 676 7.79 -36.61 -8.20
N THR A 677 8.27 -36.01 -7.10
CA THR A 677 9.49 -35.20 -7.13
C THR A 677 10.73 -36.04 -7.43
N LYS A 678 10.84 -37.26 -6.89
CA LYS A 678 11.88 -38.21 -7.28
C LYS A 678 11.80 -38.59 -8.75
N ALA A 679 10.60 -38.84 -9.27
CA ALA A 679 10.39 -39.14 -10.68
C ALA A 679 10.84 -37.97 -11.56
N ALA A 680 10.49 -36.73 -11.20
CA ALA A 680 10.93 -35.53 -11.90
C ALA A 680 12.47 -35.36 -11.89
N VAL A 681 13.12 -35.60 -10.74
CA VAL A 681 14.59 -35.54 -10.62
C VAL A 681 15.27 -36.67 -11.39
N ALA A 682 14.70 -37.88 -11.39
CA ALA A 682 15.21 -39.02 -12.15
C ALA A 682 15.16 -38.77 -13.67
N LEU A 683 14.10 -38.11 -14.16
CA LEU A 683 14.03 -37.68 -15.56
C LEU A 683 15.15 -36.69 -15.91
N LYS A 684 15.40 -35.69 -15.07
CA LYS A 684 16.53 -34.76 -15.25
C LYS A 684 17.90 -35.45 -15.26
N MET A 685 18.05 -36.58 -14.59
CA MET A 685 19.26 -37.41 -14.62
C MET A 685 19.36 -38.32 -15.85
N GLY A 686 18.28 -38.48 -16.64
CA GLY A 686 18.18 -39.49 -17.69
C GLY A 686 18.00 -40.93 -17.18
N ASP A 687 17.68 -41.12 -15.90
CA ASP A 687 17.44 -42.44 -15.30
C ASP A 687 15.97 -42.86 -15.47
N LEU A 688 15.67 -43.42 -16.65
CA LEU A 688 14.32 -43.86 -17.01
C LEU A 688 13.82 -45.07 -16.21
N ASP A 689 14.74 -45.90 -15.70
CA ASP A 689 14.38 -47.08 -14.90
C ASP A 689 13.89 -46.65 -13.51
N MET A 690 14.60 -45.71 -12.88
CA MET A 690 14.16 -45.12 -11.61
C MET A 690 12.84 -44.38 -11.77
N TYR A 691 12.68 -43.57 -12.83
CA TYR A 691 11.41 -42.92 -13.15
C TYR A 691 10.24 -43.92 -13.24
N ARG A 692 10.42 -45.00 -14.00
CA ARG A 692 9.38 -46.01 -14.20
C ARG A 692 9.01 -46.72 -12.90
N ASN A 693 9.97 -46.95 -12.02
CA ASN A 693 9.74 -47.58 -10.71
C ASN A 693 8.95 -46.66 -9.78
N GLU A 694 9.33 -45.37 -9.71
CA GLU A 694 8.64 -44.37 -8.88
C GLU A 694 7.21 -44.11 -9.38
N MET A 695 6.99 -44.01 -10.70
CA MET A 695 5.64 -43.81 -11.27
C MET A 695 4.71 -45.01 -11.07
N LYS A 696 5.25 -46.23 -10.98
CA LYS A 696 4.46 -47.45 -10.71
C LYS A 696 4.16 -47.68 -9.22
N SER A 697 4.82 -46.93 -8.33
CA SER A 697 4.71 -47.13 -6.88
C SER A 697 3.33 -46.78 -6.32
N HIS A 698 2.59 -45.89 -6.99
CA HIS A 698 1.30 -45.38 -6.56
C HIS A 698 0.24 -45.53 -7.65
N SER A 699 -1.04 -45.57 -7.25
CA SER A 699 -2.16 -45.52 -8.20
C SER A 699 -2.28 -44.14 -8.83
N GLU A 700 -2.83 -44.07 -10.05
CA GLU A 700 -3.03 -42.82 -10.80
C GLU A 700 -3.75 -41.74 -9.97
N MET A 701 -4.80 -42.12 -9.24
CA MET A 701 -5.53 -41.18 -8.38
C MET A 701 -4.64 -40.54 -7.30
N LYS A 702 -3.71 -41.31 -6.71
CA LYS A 702 -2.76 -40.78 -5.72
C LYS A 702 -1.73 -39.86 -6.36
N LEU A 703 -1.29 -40.16 -7.60
CA LEU A 703 -0.41 -39.28 -8.35
C LEU A 703 -1.10 -37.95 -8.70
N VAL A 704 -2.37 -37.99 -9.11
CA VAL A 704 -3.18 -36.77 -9.34
C VAL A 704 -3.24 -35.91 -8.07
N TYR A 705 -3.47 -36.51 -6.90
CA TYR A 705 -3.41 -35.78 -5.62
C TYR A 705 -2.03 -35.16 -5.37
N GLY A 706 -0.95 -35.84 -5.73
CA GLY A 706 0.41 -35.29 -5.63
C GLY A 706 0.60 -34.05 -6.52
N PHE A 707 0.09 -34.06 -7.75
CA PHE A 707 0.10 -32.88 -8.62
C PHE A 707 -0.79 -31.74 -8.09
N ILE A 708 -1.92 -32.04 -7.45
CA ILE A 708 -2.77 -31.02 -6.80
C ILE A 708 -2.04 -30.33 -5.64
N LEU A 709 -1.25 -31.09 -4.87
CA LEU A 709 -0.45 -30.54 -3.77
C LEU A 709 0.67 -29.63 -4.26
N GLU A 710 1.30 -29.96 -5.39
CA GLU A 710 2.36 -29.13 -5.99
C GLU A 710 2.17 -28.99 -7.51
N PRO A 711 1.44 -27.95 -7.96
CA PRO A 711 1.19 -27.69 -9.37
C PRO A 711 2.47 -27.42 -10.18
N ARG A 712 3.55 -26.94 -9.52
CA ARG A 712 4.82 -26.58 -10.18
C ARG A 712 5.58 -27.77 -10.75
N LEU A 713 5.16 -29.00 -10.43
CA LEU A 713 5.64 -30.21 -11.08
C LEU A 713 5.22 -30.29 -12.56
N LEU A 714 4.09 -29.71 -12.93
CA LEU A 714 3.56 -29.71 -14.30
C LEU A 714 3.67 -28.34 -14.96
N ILE A 715 3.38 -27.27 -14.21
CA ILE A 715 3.20 -25.91 -14.73
C ILE A 715 4.14 -24.94 -14.02
N GLN A 716 5.00 -24.26 -14.77
CA GLN A 716 5.80 -23.14 -14.25
C GLN A 716 5.34 -21.84 -14.90
N GLN A 717 5.22 -20.78 -14.11
CA GLN A 717 4.98 -19.43 -14.65
C GLN A 717 6.32 -18.72 -14.82
N TRP A 718 6.58 -18.20 -16.01
CA TRP A 718 7.79 -17.43 -16.33
C TRP A 718 7.38 -16.13 -17.01
N LYS A 719 7.71 -14.97 -16.44
CA LYS A 719 7.29 -13.65 -16.96
C LYS A 719 5.78 -13.53 -17.25
N GLY A 720 4.95 -14.19 -16.44
CA GLY A 720 3.48 -14.22 -16.63
C GLY A 720 3.00 -15.16 -17.75
N GLN A 721 3.87 -15.92 -18.40
CA GLN A 721 3.52 -16.97 -19.36
C GLN A 721 3.61 -18.35 -18.73
N ILE A 722 2.72 -19.25 -19.14
CA ILE A 722 2.71 -20.64 -18.68
C ILE A 722 3.68 -21.47 -19.51
N VAL A 723 4.67 -22.06 -18.84
CA VAL A 723 5.68 -22.94 -19.42
C VAL A 723 5.50 -24.36 -18.85
N PRO A 724 5.33 -25.38 -19.71
CA PRO A 724 5.25 -26.76 -19.28
C PRO A 724 6.62 -27.28 -18.81
N THR A 725 6.63 -28.10 -17.76
CA THR A 725 7.87 -28.73 -17.26
C THR A 725 8.31 -29.90 -18.13
N GLU A 726 9.57 -30.31 -17.98
CA GLU A 726 10.11 -31.53 -18.62
C GLU A 726 9.30 -32.79 -18.25
N LEU A 727 8.80 -32.86 -17.01
CA LEU A 727 7.90 -33.92 -16.58
C LEU A 727 6.58 -33.90 -17.36
N ALA A 728 5.98 -32.72 -17.59
CA ALA A 728 4.76 -32.59 -18.39
C ALA A 728 4.99 -33.02 -19.85
N ILE A 729 6.12 -32.63 -20.44
CA ILE A 729 6.51 -33.04 -21.81
C ILE A 729 6.71 -34.57 -21.88
N HIS A 730 7.34 -35.18 -20.88
CA HIS A 730 7.50 -36.63 -20.84
C HIS A 730 6.17 -37.37 -20.61
N LEU A 731 5.29 -36.83 -19.78
CA LEU A 731 3.95 -37.40 -19.54
C LEU A 731 3.06 -37.34 -20.77
N LYS A 732 3.18 -36.30 -21.59
CA LYS A 732 2.49 -36.19 -22.88
C LYS A 732 2.74 -37.43 -23.77
N GLU A 733 3.99 -37.87 -23.87
CA GLU A 733 4.39 -38.99 -24.73
C GLU A 733 4.12 -40.36 -24.09
N THR A 734 4.18 -40.46 -22.76
CA THR A 734 4.10 -41.75 -22.06
C THR A 734 2.73 -42.07 -21.46
N GLN A 735 2.07 -41.09 -20.85
CA GLN A 735 0.81 -41.23 -20.10
C GLN A 735 -0.09 -39.99 -20.27
N PRO A 736 -0.60 -39.72 -21.48
CA PRO A 736 -1.43 -38.53 -21.76
C PRO A 736 -2.70 -38.47 -20.90
N GLY A 737 -3.29 -39.63 -20.57
CA GLY A 737 -4.48 -39.69 -19.70
C GLY A 737 -4.23 -39.20 -18.27
N LEU A 738 -3.06 -39.51 -17.70
CA LEU A 738 -2.69 -39.03 -16.36
C LEU A 738 -2.47 -37.51 -16.37
N LEU A 739 -1.86 -36.98 -17.44
CA LEU A 739 -1.65 -35.54 -17.60
C LEU A 739 -2.98 -34.78 -17.63
N VAL A 740 -3.93 -35.23 -18.46
CA VAL A 740 -5.27 -34.61 -18.56
C VAL A 740 -6.02 -34.68 -17.23
N ALA A 741 -6.00 -35.85 -16.57
CA ALA A 741 -6.61 -36.01 -15.25
C ALA A 741 -5.98 -35.10 -14.18
N SER A 742 -4.67 -34.85 -14.26
CA SER A 742 -3.95 -34.00 -13.32
C SER A 742 -4.28 -32.52 -13.50
N VAL A 743 -4.31 -32.02 -14.74
CA VAL A 743 -4.70 -30.63 -15.04
C VAL A 743 -6.17 -30.38 -14.68
N LEU A 744 -7.05 -31.36 -14.95
CA LEU A 744 -8.45 -31.29 -14.52
C LEU A 744 -8.57 -31.26 -12.98
N GLY A 745 -7.74 -32.03 -12.28
CA GLY A 745 -7.64 -31.99 -10.83
C GLY A 745 -7.20 -30.63 -10.30
N LEU A 746 -6.23 -29.98 -10.97
CA LEU A 746 -5.78 -28.63 -10.63
C LEU A 746 -6.88 -27.58 -10.81
N GLN A 747 -7.61 -27.66 -11.93
CA GLN A 747 -8.72 -26.75 -12.23
C GLN A 747 -9.85 -26.88 -11.21
N LYS A 748 -10.19 -28.11 -10.80
CA LYS A 748 -11.23 -28.36 -9.78
C LYS A 748 -10.89 -27.78 -8.40
N ASN A 749 -9.60 -27.54 -8.11
CA ASN A 749 -9.12 -27.00 -6.84
C ASN A 749 -8.66 -25.53 -6.95
N ASP A 750 -9.11 -24.81 -7.99
CA ASP A 750 -8.81 -23.39 -8.25
C ASP A 750 -7.29 -23.08 -8.28
N LYS A 751 -6.46 -24.04 -8.72
CA LYS A 751 -5.01 -23.85 -8.88
C LYS A 751 -4.60 -23.35 -10.26
N ILE A 752 -5.48 -23.47 -11.25
CA ILE A 752 -5.30 -23.00 -12.62
C ILE A 752 -6.63 -22.46 -13.16
N GLY A 753 -6.60 -21.32 -13.84
CA GLY A 753 -7.76 -20.77 -14.55
C GLY A 753 -8.17 -21.61 -15.77
N ILE A 754 -9.38 -21.40 -16.29
CA ILE A 754 -9.88 -22.09 -17.49
C ILE A 754 -9.03 -21.72 -18.72
N GLU A 755 -8.81 -20.42 -18.93
CA GLU A 755 -8.01 -19.91 -20.05
C GLU A 755 -6.53 -20.29 -19.90
N GLU A 756 -6.02 -20.29 -18.67
CA GLU A 756 -4.67 -20.73 -18.35
C GLU A 756 -4.46 -22.21 -18.72
N ALA A 757 -5.43 -23.08 -18.44
CA ALA A 757 -5.38 -24.50 -18.83
C ALA A 757 -5.40 -24.70 -20.35
N ASP A 758 -6.23 -23.94 -21.07
CA ASP A 758 -6.27 -23.96 -22.54
C ASP A 758 -4.90 -23.53 -23.11
N SER A 759 -4.29 -22.47 -22.55
CA SER A 759 -2.97 -21.99 -22.96
C SER A 759 -1.86 -23.01 -22.68
N PHE A 760 -1.92 -23.71 -21.54
CA PHE A 760 -0.96 -24.75 -21.17
C PHE A 760 -0.88 -25.86 -22.22
N PHE A 761 -2.01 -26.41 -22.66
CA PHE A 761 -2.02 -27.48 -23.66
C PHE A 761 -1.59 -27.00 -25.05
N LYS A 762 -1.91 -25.75 -25.42
CA LYS A 762 -1.41 -25.14 -26.67
C LYS A 762 0.11 -25.04 -26.67
N VAL A 763 0.70 -24.50 -25.59
CA VAL A 763 2.16 -24.37 -25.44
C VAL A 763 2.84 -25.75 -25.39
N LEU A 764 2.29 -26.71 -24.66
CA LEU A 764 2.82 -28.08 -24.55
C LEU A 764 2.88 -28.82 -25.89
N CYS A 765 1.95 -28.51 -26.78
CA CYS A 765 1.88 -29.15 -28.11
C CYS A 765 2.63 -28.37 -29.19
N GLY A 766 3.13 -27.16 -28.91
CA GLY A 766 3.97 -26.36 -29.82
C GLY A 766 3.29 -26.01 -31.14
N LYS A 767 1.97 -25.84 -31.14
CA LYS A 767 1.16 -25.54 -32.33
C LYS A 767 0.85 -24.04 -32.43
N ASP A 768 0.78 -23.53 -33.67
CA ASP A 768 0.37 -22.15 -33.98
C ASP A 768 -1.01 -21.85 -33.37
N GLU A 769 -1.29 -20.57 -33.07
CA GLU A 769 -2.50 -20.11 -32.36
C GLU A 769 -3.82 -20.65 -32.96
N ASP A 770 -3.83 -20.95 -34.26
CA ASP A 770 -4.99 -21.39 -35.03
C ASP A 770 -5.27 -22.90 -35.00
N THR A 771 -4.36 -23.74 -34.47
CA THR A 771 -4.55 -25.21 -34.46
C THR A 771 -4.71 -25.78 -33.05
N VAL A 772 -5.90 -26.30 -32.75
CA VAL A 772 -6.24 -26.94 -31.47
C VAL A 772 -5.68 -28.38 -31.42
N PRO A 773 -4.77 -28.70 -30.47
CA PRO A 773 -4.22 -30.04 -30.30
C PRO A 773 -5.27 -31.06 -29.82
N GLN A 774 -5.09 -32.34 -30.16
CA GLN A 774 -5.99 -33.41 -29.68
C GLN A 774 -6.06 -33.50 -28.14
N LEU A 775 -4.93 -33.36 -27.44
CA LEU A 775 -4.90 -33.37 -25.97
C LEU A 775 -5.77 -32.29 -25.31
N LEU A 776 -5.94 -31.14 -25.97
CA LEU A 776 -6.82 -30.08 -25.49
C LEU A 776 -8.30 -30.46 -25.68
N VAL A 777 -8.62 -31.14 -26.78
CA VAL A 777 -9.96 -31.71 -26.99
C VAL A 777 -10.25 -32.79 -25.93
N ASP A 778 -9.30 -33.68 -25.66
CA ASP A 778 -9.45 -34.70 -24.62
C ASP A 778 -9.64 -34.08 -23.23
N PHE A 779 -8.99 -32.93 -22.97
CA PHE A 779 -9.20 -32.15 -21.74
C PHE A 779 -10.61 -31.56 -21.65
N TRP A 780 -11.12 -30.92 -22.72
CA TRP A 780 -12.50 -30.42 -22.75
C TRP A 780 -13.54 -31.55 -22.60
N GLU A 781 -13.31 -32.70 -23.23
CA GLU A 781 -14.14 -33.90 -23.06
C GLU A 781 -14.15 -34.37 -21.60
N ALA A 782 -12.97 -34.42 -20.96
CA ALA A 782 -12.85 -34.78 -19.54
C ALA A 782 -13.50 -33.74 -18.61
N GLN A 783 -13.44 -32.45 -18.96
CA GLN A 783 -14.07 -31.35 -18.22
C GLN A 783 -15.60 -31.43 -18.26
N LEU A 784 -16.18 -31.78 -19.41
CA LEU A 784 -17.61 -32.07 -19.53
C LEU A 784 -18.02 -33.26 -18.67
N VAL A 785 -17.25 -34.36 -18.73
CA VAL A 785 -17.55 -35.57 -17.93
C VAL A 785 -17.51 -35.26 -16.43
N ALA A 786 -16.57 -34.42 -15.99
CA ALA A 786 -16.44 -34.07 -14.58
C ALA A 786 -17.50 -33.08 -14.06
N CYS A 787 -18.29 -32.44 -14.94
CA CYS A 787 -19.37 -31.52 -14.60
C CYS A 787 -18.95 -30.45 -13.57
N LEU A 788 -17.88 -29.71 -13.86
CA LEU A 788 -17.37 -28.68 -12.93
C LEU A 788 -18.36 -27.50 -12.80
N PRO A 789 -18.65 -27.01 -11.58
CA PRO A 789 -19.66 -25.96 -11.33
C PRO A 789 -19.26 -24.58 -11.88
N ASN A 790 -17.97 -24.32 -12.06
CA ASN A 790 -17.43 -23.02 -12.46
C ASN A 790 -17.32 -22.84 -13.98
N VAL A 791 -17.67 -23.86 -14.77
CA VAL A 791 -17.50 -23.81 -16.22
C VAL A 791 -18.83 -23.48 -16.89
N VAL A 792 -18.83 -22.49 -17.79
CA VAL A 792 -19.98 -22.22 -18.64
C VAL A 792 -20.12 -23.41 -19.60
N LEU A 793 -21.00 -24.35 -19.26
CA LEU A 793 -21.26 -25.56 -20.06
C LEU A 793 -21.49 -25.26 -21.55
N GLN A 794 -22.17 -24.15 -21.84
CA GLN A 794 -22.41 -23.69 -23.22
C GLN A 794 -21.12 -23.32 -23.96
N GLU A 795 -20.13 -22.75 -23.28
CA GLU A 795 -18.84 -22.42 -23.90
C GLU A 795 -18.03 -23.68 -24.21
N LEU A 796 -18.08 -24.71 -23.35
CA LEU A 796 -17.45 -26.00 -23.65
C LEU A 796 -18.12 -26.71 -24.82
N PHE A 797 -19.46 -26.73 -24.85
CA PHE A 797 -20.21 -27.26 -25.99
C PHE A 797 -19.83 -26.54 -27.28
N PHE A 798 -19.68 -25.23 -27.22
CA PHE A 798 -19.24 -24.42 -28.34
C PHE A 798 -17.82 -24.77 -28.82
N LYS A 799 -16.84 -24.86 -27.91
CA LYS A 799 -15.44 -25.22 -28.22
C LYS A 799 -15.31 -26.61 -28.84
N LEU A 800 -16.01 -27.60 -28.29
CA LEU A 800 -15.99 -28.97 -28.81
C LEU A 800 -16.68 -29.09 -30.17
N THR A 801 -17.87 -28.49 -30.31
CA THR A 801 -18.66 -28.55 -31.54
C THR A 801 -17.93 -27.88 -32.69
N SER A 802 -17.40 -26.67 -32.48
CA SER A 802 -16.62 -25.95 -33.49
C SER A 802 -15.41 -26.75 -33.96
N GLN A 803 -14.71 -27.42 -33.03
CA GLN A 803 -13.53 -28.21 -33.38
C GLN A 803 -13.88 -29.50 -34.14
N TYR A 804 -14.91 -30.24 -33.74
CA TYR A 804 -15.37 -31.42 -34.50
C TYR A 804 -15.84 -31.02 -35.90
N ILE A 805 -16.63 -29.94 -36.02
CA ILE A 805 -17.09 -29.41 -37.31
C ILE A 805 -15.91 -29.01 -38.19
N TRP A 806 -14.94 -28.28 -37.63
CA TRP A 806 -13.77 -27.83 -38.37
C TRP A 806 -12.98 -29.02 -38.93
N ARG A 807 -12.71 -30.05 -38.12
CA ARG A 807 -12.02 -31.27 -38.57
C ARG A 807 -12.78 -32.02 -39.65
N LEU A 808 -14.10 -32.15 -39.51
CA LEU A 808 -14.96 -32.77 -40.51
C LEU A 808 -14.96 -31.98 -41.83
N SER A 809 -15.02 -30.65 -41.78
CA SER A 809 -15.01 -29.78 -42.96
C SER A 809 -13.67 -29.82 -43.72
N LYS A 810 -12.56 -29.90 -43.00
CA LYS A 810 -11.19 -29.95 -43.56
C LYS A 810 -10.69 -31.37 -43.83
N ARG A 811 -11.44 -32.41 -43.42
CA ARG A 811 -11.05 -33.83 -43.45
C ARG A 811 -9.70 -34.08 -42.77
N GLN A 812 -9.48 -33.44 -41.63
CA GLN A 812 -8.24 -33.54 -40.86
C GLN A 812 -8.38 -34.56 -39.73
N CYS A 813 -7.44 -35.52 -39.66
CA CYS A 813 -7.38 -36.47 -38.56
C CYS A 813 -6.83 -35.82 -37.26
N PRO A 814 -7.20 -36.35 -36.08
CA PRO A 814 -6.58 -35.94 -34.83
C PRO A 814 -5.07 -36.26 -34.84
N ASP A 815 -4.27 -35.41 -34.19
CA ASP A 815 -2.81 -35.53 -34.22
C ASP A 815 -2.28 -36.71 -33.39
N THR A 816 -3.02 -37.08 -32.35
CA THR A 816 -2.75 -38.21 -31.47
C THR A 816 -4.01 -39.06 -31.35
N ILE A 817 -3.87 -40.28 -30.84
CA ILE A 817 -5.01 -41.16 -30.58
C ILE A 817 -5.87 -40.52 -29.48
N PRO A 818 -7.17 -40.28 -29.71
CA PRO A 818 -8.07 -39.74 -28.69
C PRO A 818 -8.10 -40.60 -27.44
N LEU A 819 -8.22 -39.97 -26.27
CA LEU A 819 -8.22 -40.70 -24.98
C LEU A 819 -9.51 -41.48 -24.72
N ARG A 820 -10.62 -41.02 -25.31
CA ARG A 820 -11.95 -41.63 -25.15
C ARG A 820 -12.63 -41.76 -26.50
N THR A 821 -13.30 -42.89 -26.67
CA THR A 821 -14.16 -43.12 -27.83
C THR A 821 -15.54 -42.46 -27.64
N ALA A 822 -16.31 -42.33 -28.73
CA ALA A 822 -17.69 -41.86 -28.65
C ALA A 822 -18.53 -42.73 -27.70
N GLU A 823 -18.33 -44.05 -27.70
CA GLU A 823 -19.03 -44.98 -26.80
C GLU A 823 -18.65 -44.74 -25.34
N ASP A 824 -17.38 -44.48 -25.04
CA ASP A 824 -16.92 -44.16 -23.69
C ASP A 824 -17.55 -42.86 -23.17
N LEU A 825 -17.69 -41.85 -24.03
CA LEU A 825 -18.29 -40.56 -23.66
C LEU A 825 -19.80 -40.68 -23.40
N ILE A 826 -20.52 -41.42 -24.26
CA ILE A 826 -21.95 -41.71 -24.08
C ILE A 826 -22.19 -42.47 -22.76
N ASN A 827 -21.32 -43.42 -22.42
CA ASN A 827 -21.44 -44.18 -21.18
C ASN A 827 -21.03 -43.38 -19.93
N ALA A 828 -20.10 -42.43 -20.07
CA ALA A 828 -19.51 -41.69 -18.95
C ALA A 828 -20.23 -40.39 -18.61
N CYS A 829 -20.96 -39.76 -19.54
CA CYS A 829 -21.51 -38.42 -19.37
C CYS A 829 -22.93 -38.30 -19.91
N SER A 830 -23.86 -37.81 -19.08
CA SER A 830 -25.28 -37.63 -19.44
C SER A 830 -25.52 -36.55 -20.50
N HIS A 831 -24.52 -35.72 -20.77
CA HIS A 831 -24.56 -34.71 -21.82
C HIS A 831 -24.35 -35.29 -23.22
N TYR A 832 -23.84 -36.51 -23.35
CA TYR A 832 -23.75 -37.24 -24.62
C TYR A 832 -24.96 -38.17 -24.75
N GLY A 833 -25.80 -37.92 -25.75
CA GLY A 833 -26.98 -38.72 -26.04
C GLY A 833 -26.69 -39.93 -26.90
N LEU A 834 -27.56 -40.95 -26.81
CA LEU A 834 -27.53 -42.09 -27.73
C LEU A 834 -27.87 -41.60 -29.15
N VAL A 835 -27.02 -41.96 -30.11
CA VAL A 835 -27.26 -41.65 -31.53
C VAL A 835 -28.46 -42.46 -32.01
N TYR A 836 -29.39 -41.80 -32.72
CA TYR A 836 -30.59 -42.46 -33.20
C TYR A 836 -30.26 -43.51 -34.28
N PRO A 837 -30.87 -44.71 -34.23
CA PRO A 837 -30.67 -45.77 -35.22
C PRO A 837 -30.79 -45.36 -36.69
N TRP A 838 -31.68 -44.42 -37.02
CA TRP A 838 -31.87 -43.95 -38.40
C TRP A 838 -30.65 -43.17 -38.93
N VAL A 839 -29.82 -42.59 -38.07
CA VAL A 839 -28.58 -41.89 -38.47
C VAL A 839 -27.54 -42.87 -39.02
N HIS A 840 -27.51 -44.12 -38.53
CA HIS A 840 -26.64 -45.15 -39.08
C HIS A 840 -27.04 -45.54 -40.53
N VAL A 841 -28.31 -45.37 -40.90
CA VAL A 841 -28.77 -45.57 -42.28
C VAL A 841 -28.21 -44.48 -43.20
N LEU A 842 -28.08 -43.24 -42.73
CA LEU A 842 -27.42 -42.16 -43.48
C LEU A 842 -25.93 -42.48 -43.73
N ILE A 843 -25.21 -42.94 -42.71
CA ILE A 843 -23.76 -43.20 -42.78
C ILE A 843 -23.43 -44.41 -43.66
N SER A 844 -24.28 -45.45 -43.65
CA SER A 844 -24.07 -46.69 -44.42
C SER A 844 -24.30 -46.55 -45.92
N SER A 845 -24.90 -45.44 -46.37
CA SER A 845 -25.11 -45.13 -47.79
C SER A 845 -23.84 -44.66 -48.52
N ASP A 846 -22.77 -44.32 -47.79
CA ASP A 846 -21.52 -43.83 -48.35
C ASP A 846 -20.48 -44.96 -48.50
N SER A 847 -20.21 -45.40 -49.73
CA SER A 847 -19.25 -46.48 -50.02
C SER A 847 -17.77 -46.09 -49.81
N LEU A 848 -17.49 -44.84 -49.45
CA LEU A 848 -16.14 -44.25 -49.29
C LEU A 848 -15.83 -43.81 -47.85
N ALA A 849 -16.59 -44.26 -46.85
CA ALA A 849 -16.39 -43.88 -45.46
C ALA A 849 -14.97 -44.27 -44.96
N ASP A 850 -14.10 -43.28 -44.87
CA ASP A 850 -12.74 -43.42 -44.34
C ASP A 850 -12.89 -43.55 -42.83
N LYS A 851 -12.42 -44.66 -42.26
CA LYS A 851 -12.64 -45.06 -40.85
C LYS A 851 -12.12 -44.04 -39.82
N ASN A 852 -11.38 -43.02 -40.25
CA ASN A 852 -10.66 -42.09 -39.39
C ASN A 852 -11.49 -40.86 -38.98
N TYR A 853 -12.56 -40.49 -39.69
CA TYR A 853 -13.44 -39.36 -39.32
C TYR A 853 -14.81 -39.78 -38.78
N THR A 854 -15.11 -41.08 -38.80
CA THR A 854 -16.37 -41.62 -38.27
C THR A 854 -16.49 -41.39 -36.76
N GLU A 855 -15.37 -41.32 -36.05
CA GLU A 855 -15.36 -41.12 -34.60
C GLU A 855 -15.73 -39.68 -34.20
N ASP A 856 -15.10 -38.67 -34.80
CA ASP A 856 -15.45 -37.25 -34.57
C ASP A 856 -16.90 -36.96 -35.00
N LEU A 857 -17.41 -37.63 -36.04
CA LEU A 857 -18.81 -37.54 -36.44
C LEU A 857 -19.75 -38.12 -35.38
N LEU A 858 -19.45 -39.30 -34.84
CA LEU A 858 -20.25 -39.92 -33.77
C LEU A 858 -20.20 -39.09 -32.47
N LYS A 859 -19.05 -38.48 -32.14
CA LYS A 859 -18.93 -37.54 -31.02
C LYS A 859 -19.80 -36.30 -31.21
N LEU A 860 -19.82 -35.73 -32.41
CA LEU A 860 -20.68 -34.58 -32.74
C LEU A 860 -22.17 -34.97 -32.67
N GLN A 861 -22.57 -36.09 -33.29
CA GLN A 861 -23.96 -36.56 -33.30
C GLN A 861 -24.47 -36.86 -31.88
N SER A 862 -23.67 -37.54 -31.06
CA SER A 862 -24.03 -37.82 -29.67
C SER A 862 -24.15 -36.54 -28.83
N LEU A 863 -23.30 -35.54 -29.06
CA LEU A 863 -23.40 -34.24 -28.40
C LEU A 863 -24.70 -33.50 -28.78
N ILE A 864 -25.07 -33.49 -30.06
CA ILE A 864 -26.33 -32.92 -30.56
C ILE A 864 -27.54 -33.67 -29.98
N CYS A 865 -27.45 -34.99 -29.78
CA CYS A 865 -28.50 -35.77 -29.12
C CYS A 865 -28.61 -35.53 -27.61
N GLY A 866 -27.67 -34.79 -26.99
CA GLY A 866 -27.62 -34.56 -25.55
C GLY A 866 -28.70 -33.61 -25.02
N PRO A 867 -29.32 -33.86 -23.86
CA PRO A 867 -30.47 -33.08 -23.38
C PRO A 867 -30.13 -31.61 -23.05
N SER A 868 -28.89 -31.32 -22.67
CA SER A 868 -28.41 -30.01 -22.21
C SER A 868 -27.88 -29.08 -23.32
N PHE A 869 -27.87 -29.56 -24.56
CA PHE A 869 -27.27 -28.86 -25.70
C PHE A 869 -28.28 -27.91 -26.35
N ASP A 870 -27.94 -26.62 -26.49
CA ASP A 870 -28.80 -25.61 -27.13
C ASP A 870 -28.57 -25.60 -28.65
N VAL A 871 -29.41 -26.34 -29.35
CA VAL A 871 -29.33 -26.55 -30.80
C VAL A 871 -29.49 -25.24 -31.59
N ALA A 872 -30.30 -24.29 -31.12
CA ALA A 872 -30.57 -23.05 -31.84
C ALA A 872 -29.31 -22.17 -31.99
N SER A 873 -28.42 -22.21 -31.00
CA SER A 873 -27.17 -21.45 -30.98
C SER A 873 -26.11 -21.96 -31.97
N ILE A 874 -26.25 -23.21 -32.45
CA ILE A 874 -25.19 -23.92 -33.20
C ILE A 874 -25.44 -24.01 -34.70
N ILE A 875 -26.67 -23.79 -35.17
CA ILE A 875 -27.01 -23.79 -36.60
C ILE A 875 -26.05 -22.91 -37.45
N PRO A 876 -25.69 -21.67 -37.05
CA PRO A 876 -24.75 -20.85 -37.83
C PRO A 876 -23.36 -21.46 -37.95
N PHE A 877 -22.95 -22.29 -36.97
CA PHE A 877 -21.64 -22.93 -36.98
C PHE A 877 -21.59 -24.19 -37.84
N LEU A 878 -22.74 -24.70 -38.31
CA LEU A 878 -22.81 -25.79 -39.28
C LEU A 878 -22.66 -25.29 -40.73
N GLU A 879 -22.60 -23.98 -40.99
CA GLU A 879 -22.33 -23.40 -42.33
C GLU A 879 -21.11 -24.02 -43.06
N PRO A 880 -19.97 -24.34 -42.38
CA PRO A 880 -18.83 -25.00 -43.02
C PRO A 880 -19.07 -26.46 -43.43
N LEU A 881 -20.13 -27.10 -42.92
CA LEU A 881 -20.54 -28.45 -43.25
C LEU A 881 -21.81 -28.41 -44.10
N PRO A 882 -21.69 -28.37 -45.44
CA PRO A 882 -22.86 -28.36 -46.30
C PRO A 882 -23.62 -29.69 -46.22
N GLU A 883 -24.94 -29.61 -46.39
CA GLU A 883 -25.85 -30.75 -46.51
C GLU A 883 -25.52 -31.71 -47.66
N ASP A 884 -24.63 -31.29 -48.58
CA ASP A 884 -24.10 -32.14 -49.65
C ASP A 884 -23.23 -33.30 -49.13
N THR A 885 -22.69 -33.17 -47.91
CA THR A 885 -21.90 -34.22 -47.27
C THR A 885 -22.77 -35.06 -46.34
N VAL A 886 -22.53 -36.38 -46.27
CA VAL A 886 -23.27 -37.28 -45.37
C VAL A 886 -23.14 -36.87 -43.90
N ALA A 887 -21.96 -36.39 -43.51
CA ALA A 887 -21.70 -35.82 -42.18
C ALA A 887 -22.55 -34.56 -41.94
N GLY A 888 -22.54 -33.60 -42.86
CA GLY A 888 -23.34 -32.38 -42.77
C GLY A 888 -24.84 -32.67 -42.75
N LEU A 889 -25.33 -33.50 -43.68
CA LEU A 889 -26.74 -33.93 -43.73
C LEU A 889 -27.19 -34.54 -42.41
N SER A 890 -26.38 -35.42 -41.80
CA SER A 890 -26.73 -36.03 -40.52
C SER A 890 -26.79 -35.01 -39.37
N ALA A 891 -25.87 -34.05 -39.32
CA ALA A 891 -25.83 -33.03 -38.27
C ALA A 891 -26.98 -32.01 -38.40
N HIS A 892 -27.26 -31.53 -39.63
CA HIS A 892 -28.37 -30.61 -39.91
C HIS A 892 -29.72 -31.25 -39.61
N VAL A 893 -29.97 -32.47 -40.09
CA VAL A 893 -31.24 -33.17 -39.82
C VAL A 893 -31.42 -33.43 -38.33
N LEU A 894 -30.36 -33.78 -37.58
CA LEU A 894 -30.44 -33.93 -36.12
C LEU A 894 -30.79 -32.60 -35.42
N CYS A 895 -30.22 -31.48 -35.87
CA CYS A 895 -30.52 -30.16 -35.31
C CYS A 895 -31.97 -29.74 -35.58
N HIS A 896 -32.41 -29.80 -36.84
CA HIS A 896 -33.78 -29.46 -37.24
C HIS A 896 -34.83 -30.37 -36.56
N THR A 897 -34.50 -31.65 -36.35
CA THR A 897 -35.37 -32.58 -35.61
C THR A 897 -35.57 -32.15 -34.15
N ARG A 898 -34.50 -31.70 -33.49
CA ARG A 898 -34.60 -31.19 -32.11
C ARG A 898 -35.32 -29.84 -32.00
N LEU A 899 -35.33 -29.06 -33.08
CA LEU A 899 -36.12 -27.82 -33.20
C LEU A 899 -37.57 -28.06 -33.61
N GLN A 900 -37.98 -29.33 -33.76
CA GLN A 900 -39.33 -29.75 -34.21
C GLN A 900 -39.67 -29.33 -35.65
N GLU A 901 -38.68 -29.08 -36.50
CA GLU A 901 -38.84 -28.72 -37.91
C GLU A 901 -38.95 -29.96 -38.81
N TYR A 902 -39.83 -30.90 -38.42
CA TYR A 902 -39.95 -32.21 -39.05
C TYR A 902 -40.28 -32.16 -40.56
N GLU A 903 -41.05 -31.16 -41.00
CA GLU A 903 -41.40 -31.00 -42.42
C GLU A 903 -40.17 -30.71 -43.29
N GLN A 904 -39.26 -29.85 -42.80
CA GLN A 904 -38.01 -29.53 -43.48
C GLN A 904 -37.08 -30.76 -43.51
N CYS A 905 -36.97 -31.49 -42.39
CA CYS A 905 -36.21 -32.74 -42.35
C CYS A 905 -36.70 -33.76 -43.38
N ILE A 906 -38.02 -33.91 -43.54
CA ILE A 906 -38.63 -34.82 -44.53
C ILE A 906 -38.26 -34.39 -45.94
N ASP A 907 -38.36 -33.10 -46.26
CA ASP A 907 -38.02 -32.57 -47.59
C ASP A 907 -36.53 -32.78 -47.89
N THR A 908 -35.63 -32.42 -46.97
CA THR A 908 -34.18 -32.59 -47.12
C THR A 908 -33.78 -34.06 -47.27
N LEU A 909 -34.35 -34.96 -46.46
CA LEU A 909 -34.06 -36.39 -46.56
C LEU A 909 -34.60 -36.99 -47.86
N LEU A 910 -35.80 -36.61 -48.32
CA LEU A 910 -36.37 -37.09 -49.58
C LEU A 910 -35.51 -36.68 -50.79
N GLU A 911 -34.91 -35.49 -50.76
CA GLU A 911 -34.04 -35.02 -51.85
C GLU A 911 -32.66 -35.68 -51.82
N ARG A 912 -32.04 -35.77 -50.64
CA ARG A 912 -30.65 -36.19 -50.49
C ARG A 912 -30.50 -37.70 -50.23
N CYS A 913 -31.15 -38.25 -49.21
CA CYS A 913 -31.06 -39.68 -48.83
C CYS A 913 -32.44 -40.31 -48.55
N PRO A 914 -33.15 -40.76 -49.61
CA PRO A 914 -34.51 -41.30 -49.47
C PRO A 914 -34.59 -42.64 -48.74
N GLU A 915 -33.47 -43.37 -48.57
CA GLU A 915 -33.42 -44.63 -47.82
C GLU A 915 -33.61 -44.41 -46.31
N ALA A 916 -33.14 -43.28 -45.77
CA ALA A 916 -33.23 -43.00 -44.34
C ALA A 916 -34.59 -42.41 -43.91
N VAL A 917 -35.40 -41.90 -44.85
CA VAL A 917 -36.67 -41.21 -44.57
C VAL A 917 -37.66 -42.08 -43.80
N ILE A 918 -37.79 -43.35 -44.16
CA ILE A 918 -38.74 -44.26 -43.50
C ILE A 918 -38.25 -44.64 -42.10
N ALA A 919 -36.94 -44.85 -41.92
CA ALA A 919 -36.34 -45.11 -40.61
C ALA A 919 -36.50 -43.89 -39.68
N TYR A 920 -36.27 -42.69 -40.21
CA TYR A 920 -36.49 -41.40 -39.53
C TYR A 920 -37.96 -41.24 -39.11
N ALA A 921 -38.88 -41.38 -40.06
CA ALA A 921 -40.32 -41.22 -39.83
C ALA A 921 -40.85 -42.22 -38.80
N ASN A 922 -40.39 -43.47 -38.81
CA ASN A 922 -40.80 -44.49 -37.84
C ASN A 922 -40.35 -44.18 -36.41
N GLN A 923 -39.27 -43.42 -36.23
CA GLN A 923 -38.72 -43.13 -34.91
C GLN A 923 -39.21 -41.79 -34.36
N GLU A 924 -39.13 -40.72 -35.16
CA GLU A 924 -39.37 -39.34 -34.72
C GLU A 924 -40.84 -38.90 -34.89
N LEU A 925 -41.55 -39.38 -35.91
CA LEU A 925 -42.95 -39.01 -36.18
C LEU A 925 -43.93 -39.88 -35.40
N LYS A 926 -43.72 -40.04 -34.08
CA LYS A 926 -44.65 -40.76 -33.20
C LYS A 926 -45.60 -39.80 -32.48
N GLU A 927 -46.65 -40.35 -31.87
CA GLU A 927 -47.62 -39.61 -31.04
C GLU A 927 -48.25 -38.41 -31.76
N GLU A 928 -47.99 -37.18 -31.31
CA GLU A 928 -48.62 -35.95 -31.82
C GLU A 928 -48.18 -35.60 -33.26
N HIS A 929 -47.01 -36.07 -33.69
CA HIS A 929 -46.47 -35.82 -35.03
C HIS A 929 -46.82 -36.92 -36.05
N TRP A 930 -47.58 -37.94 -35.63
CA TRP A 930 -48.05 -39.03 -36.49
C TRP A 930 -48.79 -38.52 -37.73
N ILE A 931 -49.43 -37.36 -37.63
CA ILE A 931 -50.18 -36.70 -38.72
C ILE A 931 -49.30 -36.37 -39.94
N LEU A 932 -48.01 -36.12 -39.74
CA LEU A 932 -47.07 -35.75 -40.82
C LEU A 932 -46.83 -36.90 -41.82
N TRP A 933 -47.07 -38.15 -41.42
CA TRP A 933 -46.99 -39.32 -42.30
C TRP A 933 -47.87 -39.18 -43.54
N TRP A 934 -49.09 -38.68 -43.37
CA TRP A 934 -50.07 -38.62 -44.46
C TRP A 934 -50.36 -37.21 -44.93
N LYS A 935 -50.11 -36.16 -44.12
CA LYS A 935 -50.21 -34.78 -44.60
C LYS A 935 -49.01 -34.31 -45.42
N LYS A 936 -47.81 -34.81 -45.14
CA LYS A 936 -46.57 -34.34 -45.77
C LYS A 936 -45.81 -35.45 -46.49
N LEU A 937 -45.43 -36.52 -45.79
CA LEU A 937 -44.58 -37.58 -46.35
C LEU A 937 -45.23 -38.34 -47.53
N LEU A 938 -46.50 -38.75 -47.40
CA LEU A 938 -47.21 -39.49 -48.44
C LEU A 938 -47.45 -38.66 -49.73
N PRO A 939 -47.94 -37.40 -49.67
CA PRO A 939 -48.07 -36.55 -50.85
C PRO A 939 -46.73 -36.29 -51.56
N GLU A 940 -45.67 -35.98 -50.82
CA GLU A 940 -44.33 -35.70 -51.37
C GLU A 940 -43.74 -36.93 -52.07
N LEU A 941 -43.83 -38.12 -51.47
CA LEU A 941 -43.41 -39.37 -52.10
C LEU A 941 -44.21 -39.67 -53.38
N CYS A 942 -45.52 -39.46 -53.37
CA CYS A 942 -46.37 -39.61 -54.55
C CYS A 942 -45.98 -38.63 -55.67
N GLN A 943 -45.61 -37.40 -55.32
CA GLN A 943 -45.15 -36.39 -56.28
C GLN A 943 -43.78 -36.76 -56.87
N LYS A 944 -42.79 -37.13 -56.04
CA LYS A 944 -41.43 -37.49 -56.51
C LYS A 944 -41.43 -38.77 -57.36
N VAL A 945 -42.29 -39.75 -57.06
CA VAL A 945 -42.49 -40.95 -57.90
C VAL A 945 -43.08 -40.59 -59.28
N LYS A 946 -44.00 -39.62 -59.34
CA LYS A 946 -44.61 -39.13 -60.59
C LYS A 946 -43.61 -38.38 -61.46
N CYS A 947 -42.74 -37.57 -60.86
CA CYS A 947 -41.76 -36.76 -61.59
C CYS A 947 -40.65 -37.58 -62.29
N GLY A 948 -40.43 -38.84 -61.89
CA GLY A 948 -39.44 -39.74 -62.48
C GLY A 948 -37.97 -39.34 -62.17
N GLY A 949 -37.02 -40.27 -62.39
CA GLY A 949 -35.59 -40.01 -62.17
C GLY A 949 -34.77 -41.26 -61.78
N GLU A 950 -33.46 -41.10 -61.60
CA GLU A 950 -32.53 -42.19 -61.25
C GLU A 950 -32.87 -42.88 -59.91
N LYS A 951 -33.45 -42.14 -58.96
CA LYS A 951 -33.87 -42.65 -57.64
C LYS A 951 -35.31 -43.18 -57.60
N GLN A 952 -36.00 -43.33 -58.74
CA GLN A 952 -37.43 -43.69 -58.79
C GLN A 952 -37.74 -45.05 -58.12
N GLN A 953 -36.83 -46.03 -58.24
CA GLN A 953 -37.00 -47.33 -57.58
C GLN A 953 -36.96 -47.22 -56.05
N LEU A 954 -36.13 -46.33 -55.51
CA LEU A 954 -36.02 -46.06 -54.06
C LEU A 954 -37.26 -45.32 -53.53
N TYR A 955 -37.75 -44.32 -54.27
CA TYR A 955 -39.00 -43.65 -53.90
C TYR A 955 -40.21 -44.60 -53.94
N LEU A 956 -40.23 -45.54 -54.89
CA LEU A 956 -41.27 -46.57 -54.96
C LEU A 956 -41.20 -47.57 -53.80
N SER A 957 -40.01 -47.94 -53.33
CA SER A 957 -39.88 -48.78 -52.11
C SER A 957 -40.31 -48.01 -50.86
N SER A 958 -39.85 -46.77 -50.68
CA SER A 958 -40.23 -45.93 -49.54
C SER A 958 -41.74 -45.64 -49.54
N LEU A 959 -42.37 -45.43 -50.71
CA LEU A 959 -43.82 -45.25 -50.82
C LEU A 959 -44.60 -46.51 -50.42
N LYS A 960 -44.15 -47.70 -50.82
CA LYS A 960 -44.77 -48.98 -50.43
C LYS A 960 -44.68 -49.21 -48.92
N GLU A 961 -43.54 -48.88 -48.32
CA GLU A 961 -43.34 -48.97 -46.88
C GLU A 961 -44.18 -47.94 -46.12
N ALA A 962 -44.22 -46.67 -46.57
CA ALA A 962 -45.08 -45.65 -45.97
C ALA A 962 -46.56 -46.02 -46.03
N LEU A 963 -47.04 -46.56 -47.15
CA LEU A 963 -48.41 -47.06 -47.28
C LEU A 963 -48.69 -48.25 -46.34
N SER A 964 -47.70 -49.09 -46.06
CA SER A 964 -47.85 -50.18 -45.10
C SER A 964 -47.99 -49.66 -43.67
N VAL A 965 -47.24 -48.64 -43.28
CA VAL A 965 -47.30 -47.99 -41.96
C VAL A 965 -48.62 -47.23 -41.79
N ILE A 966 -49.03 -46.45 -42.79
CA ILE A 966 -50.30 -45.70 -42.78
C ILE A 966 -51.50 -46.67 -42.76
N ALA A 967 -51.43 -47.77 -43.51
CA ALA A 967 -52.46 -48.82 -43.46
C ALA A 967 -52.55 -49.49 -42.08
N VAL A 968 -51.48 -49.47 -41.26
CA VAL A 968 -51.45 -49.89 -39.85
C VAL A 968 -51.90 -48.77 -38.87
N GLY A 969 -51.72 -47.50 -39.22
CA GLY A 969 -52.06 -46.37 -38.35
C GLY A 969 -53.49 -45.82 -38.44
N LEU A 970 -54.06 -45.75 -39.65
CA LEU A 970 -55.35 -45.09 -39.91
C LEU A 970 -56.51 -46.10 -40.01
N ASP A 971 -57.72 -45.60 -39.73
CA ASP A 971 -58.97 -46.27 -40.06
C ASP A 971 -59.27 -46.16 -41.56
N LEU A 972 -60.03 -47.13 -42.09
CA LEU A 972 -60.28 -47.24 -43.53
C LEU A 972 -60.87 -45.96 -44.14
N LYS A 973 -61.76 -45.26 -43.42
CA LYS A 973 -62.39 -44.03 -43.88
C LYS A 973 -61.38 -42.88 -43.99
N ASP A 974 -60.50 -42.74 -43.00
CA ASP A 974 -59.50 -41.68 -42.98
C ASP A 974 -58.38 -42.00 -43.97
N PHE A 975 -57.99 -43.27 -44.11
CA PHE A 975 -57.00 -43.68 -45.10
C PHE A 975 -57.45 -43.36 -46.54
N LEU A 976 -58.73 -43.58 -46.87
CA LEU A 976 -59.30 -43.20 -48.18
C LEU A 976 -59.25 -41.69 -48.43
N ASN A 977 -59.38 -40.85 -47.39
CA ASN A 977 -59.35 -39.40 -47.53
C ASN A 977 -57.96 -38.83 -47.79
N VAL A 978 -56.88 -39.59 -47.51
CA VAL A 978 -55.50 -39.09 -47.72
C VAL A 978 -54.84 -39.64 -49.00
N LEU A 979 -55.51 -40.54 -49.71
CA LEU A 979 -55.00 -41.04 -50.99
C LEU A 979 -55.12 -39.96 -52.09
N PRO A 980 -54.14 -39.84 -52.99
CA PRO A 980 -54.22 -38.89 -54.10
C PRO A 980 -55.35 -39.26 -55.07
N GLU A 981 -56.13 -38.28 -55.50
CA GLU A 981 -57.28 -38.46 -56.41
C GLU A 981 -56.87 -39.05 -57.78
N ASP A 982 -55.62 -38.82 -58.19
CA ASP A 982 -55.06 -39.24 -59.49
C ASP A 982 -54.24 -40.56 -59.42
N GLY A 983 -54.53 -41.44 -58.46
CA GLY A 983 -53.81 -42.69 -58.21
C GLY A 983 -54.35 -43.92 -58.97
N ALA A 984 -53.48 -44.83 -59.41
CA ALA A 984 -53.92 -46.12 -59.95
C ALA A 984 -54.49 -47.01 -58.83
N ALA A 985 -55.81 -47.22 -58.80
CA ALA A 985 -56.51 -47.98 -57.75
C ALA A 985 -55.89 -49.37 -57.47
N ALA A 986 -55.38 -50.05 -58.51
CA ALA A 986 -54.73 -51.36 -58.39
C ALA A 986 -53.46 -51.34 -57.50
N PHE A 987 -52.75 -50.22 -57.43
CA PHE A 987 -51.53 -50.08 -56.63
C PHE A 987 -51.85 -49.94 -55.13
N PHE A 988 -52.91 -49.22 -54.78
CA PHE A 988 -53.32 -48.96 -53.39
C PHE A 988 -54.23 -50.06 -52.80
N LEU A 989 -54.89 -50.85 -53.66
CA LEU A 989 -55.84 -51.90 -53.26
C LEU A 989 -55.29 -52.90 -52.23
N PRO A 990 -54.03 -53.40 -52.32
CA PRO A 990 -53.49 -54.35 -51.34
C PRO A 990 -53.41 -53.76 -49.92
N TYR A 991 -53.09 -52.47 -49.81
CA TYR A 991 -52.96 -51.76 -48.53
C TYR A 991 -54.33 -51.39 -47.94
N LEU A 992 -55.28 -50.99 -48.79
CA LEU A 992 -56.67 -50.76 -48.40
C LEU A 992 -57.35 -52.04 -47.92
N LEU A 993 -57.10 -53.17 -48.60
CA LEU A 993 -57.58 -54.49 -48.17
C LEU A 993 -56.96 -54.89 -46.83
N PHE A 994 -55.66 -54.64 -46.63
CA PHE A 994 -55.00 -54.86 -45.35
C PHE A 994 -55.62 -54.02 -44.22
N CYS A 995 -55.83 -52.72 -44.44
CA CYS A 995 -56.49 -51.82 -43.49
C CYS A 995 -57.94 -52.28 -43.17
N SER A 996 -58.71 -52.70 -44.18
CA SER A 996 -60.10 -53.20 -44.02
C SER A 996 -60.20 -54.52 -43.22
N ARG A 997 -59.13 -55.32 -43.21
CA ARG A 997 -59.05 -56.60 -42.49
C ARG A 997 -58.60 -56.46 -41.04
N LYS A 998 -58.17 -55.27 -40.61
CA LYS A 998 -57.98 -54.99 -39.19
C LYS A 998 -59.32 -55.14 -38.49
N LYS A 999 -59.39 -56.08 -37.56
CA LYS A 999 -60.46 -56.03 -36.56
C LYS A 999 -60.24 -54.76 -35.74
N PRO A 1000 -61.29 -53.96 -35.46
CA PRO A 1000 -61.16 -52.88 -34.50
C PRO A 1000 -60.73 -53.51 -33.17
N LEU A 1001 -59.55 -53.13 -32.67
CA LEU A 1001 -59.20 -53.35 -31.27
C LEU A 1001 -60.06 -52.38 -30.47
N THR A 1002 -61.22 -52.87 -30.02
CA THR A 1002 -61.87 -52.33 -28.81
C THR A 1002 -61.02 -52.62 -27.60
#